data_AF-A0A1E5IYC0-F1
#
_entry.id   AF-A0A1E5IYC0-F1
#
_cell.length_a   1.000
_cell.length_b   1.000
_cell.length_c   1.000
_cell.angle_alpha   90.00
_cell.angle_beta   90.00
_cell.angle_gamma   90.00
#
_symmetry.space_group_name_H-M   'P 1'
#
loop_
_entity.id
_entity.type
_entity.pdbx_description
1 polymer ?
#
loop_
_entity_poly.entity_id
_entity_poly.type
_entity_poly.pdbx_seq_one_letter_code
_entity_poly.pdbx_strand_id
1 'polypeptide(L)'
;MLDSGINYYEKLFLSLKGKALSECAYQLVIEAYLYRPPPKRSKAQPNQHEYFWNSNFLFDIPSELYQTDDFISALANYFSQEDVANEPFVSLLYRKSPDTVLIAIRRSQIVLNEQHSKWKEIERISSTNPDMLKSLLATCRAFQAAYVERQNLLKQLRAHFTELTFFELMSFSAVYSFKHIVEPAISFDGGSISTDSQLRALRTLTEWKLKHSSAEDLALSDSKIVESLKKYHIPLVFPSNKDNTHADFIFQRFEDLIKAQVELDEFISQSIHPFCFDDSIDFSVEKERLVLKKIEHNNDVTANDWIRDGNRLKALRGYWFNLAMDEFIASDMVTKQIGTAENHQNNQVAYVNAIASQLELQNVYGFTSDVTTTSGLCVNLFQALLAQELMTAFYQKNHIAAFVDMFIEVGNWQLAVSQLALEGAATGTNRFPITWSIWKEKVRNIVGWTISAKLPSGSIKAAEAIMDFWCLDISKHNKLLNRSLYLNLPQLTEKPIFKMGRYCVQLPWLMSSQYGAISAVNNLRRFANQRCSLKDETTRIENQLGDAFRRRGFVVLKSFEYPSPQGAEAGEIDLICSLDNTVFVIEVKSTFNRTTKTEIYYHRDRTLRKAGIQVRKKEKLVRDKLQEDKSLTSRLGLTTGEPRIIGLIADTSIEFDHQFFSGFMKVSIQELLIALADNAYLLCNQEKALLGRNEDSVAPSFARKPFTLYPKGFNAYEFVRVIEQSQVWNAFEHQPS
;
A
#
# COMPACT_ATOMS: atom_id res chain seq x y z
N MET A 1 -41.79 -7.81 30.72
CA MET A 1 -40.73 -8.84 30.85
C MET A 1 -40.68 -9.70 29.58
N LEU A 2 -40.15 -9.17 28.47
CA LEU A 2 -40.01 -9.87 27.18
C LEU A 2 -38.61 -9.54 26.66
N ASP A 3 -37.54 -10.18 27.14
CA ASP A 3 -36.21 -9.86 26.58
C ASP A 3 -35.11 -10.94 26.66
N SER A 4 -35.44 -12.23 26.79
CA SER A 4 -34.42 -13.27 27.03
C SER A 4 -34.18 -14.29 25.91
N GLY A 5 -34.56 -14.04 24.65
CA GLY A 5 -34.37 -15.03 23.57
C GLY A 5 -33.99 -14.52 22.17
N ILE A 6 -33.97 -13.20 21.93
CA ILE A 6 -33.75 -12.63 20.59
C ILE A 6 -32.33 -12.06 20.49
N ASN A 7 -31.55 -12.48 19.48
CA ASN A 7 -30.18 -12.01 19.28
C ASN A 7 -30.12 -10.53 18.83
N TYR A 8 -28.92 -9.94 18.85
CA TYR A 8 -28.73 -8.52 18.52
C TYR A 8 -29.24 -8.12 17.12
N TYR A 9 -28.94 -8.92 16.09
CA TYR A 9 -29.31 -8.59 14.72
C TYR A 9 -30.80 -8.77 14.45
N GLU A 10 -31.43 -9.76 15.08
CA GLU A 10 -32.88 -9.93 15.03
C GLU A 10 -33.61 -8.77 15.73
N LYS A 11 -33.12 -8.32 16.89
CA LYS A 11 -33.63 -7.09 17.54
C LYS A 11 -33.48 -5.85 16.65
N LEU A 12 -32.32 -5.70 16.02
CA LEU A 12 -32.05 -4.59 15.11
C LEU A 12 -33.01 -4.63 13.91
N PHE A 13 -33.18 -5.79 13.27
CA PHE A 13 -34.12 -5.99 12.17
C PHE A 13 -35.55 -5.58 12.53
N LEU A 14 -36.08 -6.11 13.64
CA LEU A 14 -37.43 -5.80 14.10
C LEU A 14 -37.62 -4.30 14.39
N SER A 15 -36.60 -3.65 14.95
CA SER A 15 -36.64 -2.20 15.22
C SER A 15 -36.66 -1.34 13.94
N LEU A 16 -36.04 -1.82 12.86
CA LEU A 16 -35.97 -1.12 11.58
C LEU A 16 -37.21 -1.38 10.71
N LYS A 17 -37.76 -2.59 10.75
CA LYS A 17 -38.95 -3.00 9.97
C LYS A 17 -40.18 -2.11 10.26
N GLY A 18 -40.28 -1.57 11.48
CA GLY A 18 -41.37 -0.69 11.89
C GLY A 18 -41.21 0.79 11.53
N LYS A 19 -40.10 1.19 10.89
CA LYS A 19 -39.80 2.59 10.54
C LYS A 19 -40.01 2.86 9.05
N ALA A 20 -40.50 4.05 8.70
CA ALA A 20 -40.55 4.54 7.33
C ALA A 20 -39.15 4.99 6.88
N LEU A 21 -38.33 4.03 6.45
CA LEU A 21 -36.95 4.26 5.98
C LEU A 21 -36.89 4.24 4.45
N SER A 22 -35.95 4.99 3.87
CA SER A 22 -35.67 4.90 2.43
C SER A 22 -34.94 3.61 2.08
N GLU A 23 -34.10 3.10 3.00
CA GLU A 23 -33.40 1.82 2.84
C GLU A 23 -34.20 0.67 3.45
N CYS A 24 -34.10 -0.50 2.81
CA CYS A 24 -34.72 -1.71 3.30
C CYS A 24 -34.04 -2.21 4.60
N ALA A 25 -34.84 -2.62 5.59
CA ALA A 25 -34.34 -3.06 6.90
C ALA A 25 -33.30 -4.19 6.81
N TYR A 26 -33.46 -5.14 5.88
CA TYR A 26 -32.51 -6.23 5.65
C TYR A 26 -31.11 -5.71 5.27
N GLN A 27 -31.05 -4.75 4.33
CA GLN A 27 -29.79 -4.15 3.89
C GLN A 27 -29.06 -3.47 5.05
N LEU A 28 -29.79 -2.70 5.86
CA LEU A 28 -29.21 -2.00 7.02
C LEU A 28 -28.63 -2.97 8.08
N VAL A 29 -29.24 -4.15 8.26
CA VAL A 29 -28.74 -5.18 9.18
C VAL A 29 -27.51 -5.89 8.61
N ILE A 30 -27.46 -6.16 7.30
CA ILE A 30 -26.26 -6.69 6.63
C ILE A 30 -25.10 -5.70 6.74
N GLU A 31 -25.34 -4.41 6.46
CA GLU A 31 -24.34 -3.35 6.64
C GLU A 31 -23.86 -3.26 8.10
N ALA A 32 -24.76 -3.40 9.06
CA ALA A 32 -24.38 -3.44 10.47
C ALA A 32 -23.46 -4.64 10.74
N TYR A 33 -23.81 -5.83 10.26
CA TYR A 33 -22.96 -7.02 10.41
C TYR A 33 -21.58 -6.86 9.77
N LEU A 34 -21.46 -6.19 8.63
CA LEU A 34 -20.16 -6.00 7.98
C LEU A 34 -19.29 -4.93 8.62
N TYR A 35 -19.89 -3.80 9.05
CA TYR A 35 -19.14 -2.58 9.29
C TYR A 35 -19.30 -2.01 10.72
N ARG A 36 -20.19 -2.57 11.54
CA ARG A 36 -20.41 -2.17 12.94
C ARG A 36 -20.38 -3.41 13.87
N PRO A 37 -19.33 -3.59 14.67
CA PRO A 37 -19.35 -4.66 15.67
C PRO A 37 -20.48 -4.40 16.69
N PRO A 38 -21.11 -5.47 17.22
CA PRO A 38 -22.14 -5.32 18.24
C PRO A 38 -21.56 -4.63 19.50
N PRO A 39 -22.35 -3.81 20.23
CA PRO A 39 -21.87 -3.13 21.42
C PRO A 39 -21.35 -4.14 22.46
N LYS A 40 -20.13 -3.93 22.97
CA LYS A 40 -19.57 -4.76 24.05
C LYS A 40 -20.38 -4.54 25.32
N ARG A 41 -21.22 -5.52 25.70
CA ARG A 41 -22.04 -5.46 26.93
C ARG A 41 -21.66 -6.49 28.01
N SER A 42 -20.72 -7.43 27.78
CA SER A 42 -20.18 -8.33 28.83
C SER A 42 -18.88 -9.06 28.41
N LYS A 43 -18.25 -9.80 29.35
CA LYS A 43 -17.00 -10.59 29.16
C LYS A 43 -17.14 -11.89 28.36
N ALA A 44 -18.37 -12.36 28.10
CA ALA A 44 -18.65 -13.62 27.40
C ALA A 44 -19.76 -13.43 26.36
N GLN A 45 -19.49 -12.60 25.34
CA GLN A 45 -20.41 -12.47 24.21
C GLN A 45 -20.15 -13.58 23.18
N PRO A 46 -21.21 -14.27 22.70
CA PRO A 46 -21.17 -15.08 21.48
C PRO A 46 -20.58 -14.32 20.30
N ASN A 47 -19.98 -15.06 19.36
CA ASN A 47 -19.32 -14.49 18.19
C ASN A 47 -20.33 -13.70 17.33
N GLN A 48 -19.92 -12.55 16.79
CA GLN A 48 -20.71 -11.74 15.86
C GLN A 48 -21.28 -12.56 14.70
N HIS A 49 -20.49 -13.51 14.18
CA HIS A 49 -20.90 -14.43 13.12
C HIS A 49 -22.05 -15.33 13.57
N GLU A 50 -21.97 -15.87 14.79
CA GLU A 50 -23.00 -16.73 15.38
C GLU A 50 -24.33 -16.02 15.52
N TYR A 51 -24.33 -14.76 15.98
CA TYR A 51 -25.57 -13.99 16.09
C TYR A 51 -26.20 -13.66 14.74
N PHE A 52 -25.41 -13.26 13.75
CA PHE A 52 -25.97 -12.88 12.45
C PHE A 52 -26.53 -14.12 11.73
N TRP A 53 -25.70 -15.16 11.56
CA TRP A 53 -26.03 -16.32 10.74
C TRP A 53 -27.11 -17.23 11.33
N ASN A 54 -27.45 -17.09 12.62
CA ASN A 54 -28.56 -17.81 13.25
C ASN A 54 -29.82 -16.94 13.44
N SER A 55 -29.91 -15.78 12.78
CA SER A 55 -31.11 -14.95 12.81
C SER A 55 -32.21 -15.48 11.89
N ASN A 56 -33.47 -15.39 12.34
CA ASN A 56 -34.61 -15.92 11.60
C ASN A 56 -34.91 -15.10 10.35
N PHE A 57 -34.72 -13.78 10.41
CA PHE A 57 -34.98 -12.89 9.29
C PHE A 57 -34.19 -13.26 8.02
N LEU A 58 -33.09 -14.01 8.12
CA LEU A 58 -32.28 -14.43 6.97
C LEU A 58 -33.12 -15.18 5.94
N PHE A 59 -34.04 -16.04 6.38
CA PHE A 59 -34.90 -16.83 5.49
C PHE A 59 -35.93 -15.98 4.73
N ASP A 60 -36.16 -14.75 5.20
CA ASP A 60 -37.11 -13.79 4.62
C ASP A 60 -36.42 -12.69 3.79
N ILE A 61 -35.10 -12.76 3.58
CA ILE A 61 -34.38 -11.76 2.76
C ILE A 61 -34.95 -11.78 1.33
N PRO A 62 -35.36 -10.61 0.79
CA PRO A 62 -35.81 -10.48 -0.60
C PRO A 62 -34.74 -10.90 -1.62
N SER A 63 -35.14 -11.53 -2.71
CA SER A 63 -34.25 -12.06 -3.76
C SER A 63 -33.33 -10.99 -4.36
N GLU A 64 -33.81 -9.76 -4.43
CA GLU A 64 -33.10 -8.61 -5.02
C GLU A 64 -31.84 -8.26 -4.21
N LEU A 65 -31.82 -8.61 -2.91
CA LEU A 65 -30.68 -8.34 -2.04
C LEU A 65 -29.55 -9.38 -2.16
N TYR A 66 -29.81 -10.58 -2.67
CA TYR A 66 -28.77 -11.63 -2.74
C TYR A 66 -27.59 -11.22 -3.62
N GLN A 67 -27.86 -10.53 -4.73
CA GLN A 67 -26.83 -10.09 -5.66
C GLN A 67 -26.16 -8.76 -5.25
N THR A 68 -26.52 -8.20 -4.09
CA THR A 68 -25.85 -6.99 -3.61
C THR A 68 -24.45 -7.32 -3.11
N ASP A 69 -23.50 -6.42 -3.36
CA ASP A 69 -22.12 -6.60 -2.93
C ASP A 69 -21.99 -6.78 -1.42
N ASP A 70 -22.83 -6.13 -0.62
CA ASP A 70 -22.83 -6.29 0.84
C ASP A 70 -23.28 -7.71 1.23
N PHE A 71 -24.30 -8.26 0.58
CA PHE A 71 -24.71 -9.64 0.88
C PHE A 71 -23.65 -10.66 0.44
N ILE A 72 -23.08 -10.49 -0.76
CA ILE A 72 -21.96 -11.32 -1.23
C ILE A 72 -20.77 -11.24 -0.25
N SER A 73 -20.43 -10.04 0.23
CA SER A 73 -19.33 -9.85 1.19
C SER A 73 -19.63 -10.50 2.55
N ALA A 74 -20.88 -10.43 3.00
CA ALA A 74 -21.31 -11.11 4.21
C ALA A 74 -21.13 -12.63 4.06
N LEU A 75 -21.59 -13.19 2.94
CA LEU A 75 -21.47 -14.62 2.64
C LEU A 75 -20.01 -15.06 2.40
N ALA A 76 -19.16 -14.21 1.81
CA ALA A 76 -17.73 -14.47 1.71
C ALA A 76 -17.09 -14.57 3.11
N ASN A 77 -17.45 -13.66 4.03
CA ASN A 77 -17.04 -13.75 5.43
C ASN A 77 -17.55 -15.03 6.12
N TYR A 78 -18.72 -15.56 5.72
CA TYR A 78 -19.22 -16.84 6.23
C TYR A 78 -18.36 -18.02 5.79
N PHE A 79 -17.88 -18.03 4.54
CA PHE A 79 -17.01 -19.11 4.05
C PHE A 79 -15.57 -19.00 4.57
N SER A 80 -15.10 -17.80 4.93
CA SER A 80 -13.73 -17.58 5.44
C SER A 80 -13.54 -17.88 6.93
N GLN A 81 -14.56 -18.41 7.61
CA GLN A 81 -14.57 -18.66 9.06
C GLN A 81 -15.14 -20.05 9.39
N GLU A 82 -14.82 -20.56 10.57
CA GLU A 82 -15.23 -21.90 11.05
C GLU A 82 -16.15 -21.85 12.28
N ASP A 83 -16.44 -20.66 12.80
CA ASP A 83 -17.18 -20.44 14.05
C ASP A 83 -18.67 -20.77 13.95
N VAL A 84 -19.28 -20.61 12.77
CA VAL A 84 -20.72 -20.85 12.57
C VAL A 84 -21.01 -21.60 11.28
N ALA A 85 -22.03 -22.45 11.31
CA ALA A 85 -22.62 -23.11 10.14
C ALA A 85 -24.14 -22.93 10.12
N ASN A 86 -24.69 -22.59 8.96
CA ASN A 86 -26.13 -22.54 8.66
C ASN A 86 -26.36 -23.14 7.27
N GLU A 87 -26.09 -24.44 7.14
CA GLU A 87 -26.27 -25.19 5.90
C GLU A 87 -27.70 -25.11 5.33
N PRO A 88 -28.78 -25.10 6.13
CA PRO A 88 -30.14 -24.93 5.60
C PRO A 88 -30.30 -23.61 4.83
N PHE A 89 -29.79 -22.50 5.37
CA PHE A 89 -29.85 -21.21 4.70
C PHE A 89 -28.98 -21.17 3.45
N VAL A 90 -27.73 -21.66 3.51
CA VAL A 90 -26.84 -21.66 2.34
C VAL A 90 -27.39 -22.56 1.23
N SER A 91 -28.01 -23.69 1.58
CA SER A 91 -28.68 -24.59 0.61
C SER A 91 -29.94 -23.97 0.00
N LEU A 92 -30.66 -23.14 0.75
CA LEU A 92 -31.77 -22.34 0.22
C LEU A 92 -31.24 -21.27 -0.74
N LEU A 93 -30.18 -20.57 -0.34
CA LEU A 93 -29.58 -19.52 -1.14
C LEU A 93 -29.01 -20.08 -2.45
N TYR A 94 -28.30 -21.21 -2.41
CA TYR A 94 -27.78 -21.85 -3.61
C TYR A 94 -28.89 -22.22 -4.60
N ARG A 95 -30.07 -22.64 -4.12
CA ARG A 95 -31.24 -22.90 -4.96
C ARG A 95 -31.85 -21.65 -5.57
N LYS A 96 -31.81 -20.51 -4.86
CA LYS A 96 -32.42 -19.25 -5.31
C LYS A 96 -31.47 -18.37 -6.14
N SER A 97 -30.18 -18.39 -5.82
CA SER A 97 -29.15 -17.52 -6.38
C SER A 97 -27.77 -18.22 -6.32
N PRO A 98 -27.53 -19.20 -7.22
CA PRO A 98 -26.29 -19.98 -7.21
C PRO A 98 -25.05 -19.12 -7.48
N ASP A 99 -25.14 -18.09 -8.34
CA ASP A 99 -24.04 -17.17 -8.64
C ASP A 99 -23.52 -16.44 -7.40
N THR A 100 -24.42 -15.99 -6.51
CA THR A 100 -24.06 -15.35 -5.25
C THR A 100 -23.17 -16.25 -4.40
N VAL A 101 -23.52 -17.55 -4.33
CA VAL A 101 -22.74 -18.54 -3.57
C VAL A 101 -21.38 -18.78 -4.22
N LEU A 102 -21.32 -18.91 -5.55
CA LEU A 102 -20.07 -19.07 -6.29
C LEU A 102 -19.12 -17.89 -6.05
N ILE A 103 -19.61 -16.66 -6.23
CA ILE A 103 -18.84 -15.44 -6.03
C ILE A 103 -18.37 -15.34 -4.58
N ALA A 104 -19.23 -15.66 -3.61
CA ALA A 104 -18.85 -15.64 -2.20
C ALA A 104 -17.76 -16.67 -1.85
N ILE A 105 -17.83 -17.89 -2.39
CA ILE A 105 -16.77 -18.89 -2.22
C ILE A 105 -15.46 -18.37 -2.81
N ARG A 106 -15.47 -17.80 -4.03
CA ARG A 106 -14.30 -17.20 -4.66
C ARG A 106 -13.71 -16.07 -3.81
N ARG A 107 -14.53 -15.08 -3.42
CA ARG A 107 -14.14 -13.90 -2.63
C ARG A 107 -13.69 -14.25 -1.20
N SER A 108 -14.09 -15.40 -0.66
CA SER A 108 -13.64 -15.87 0.66
C SER A 108 -12.15 -16.29 0.68
N GLN A 109 -11.53 -16.48 -0.49
CA GLN A 109 -10.16 -17.00 -0.64
C GLN A 109 -9.93 -18.39 -0.03
N ILE A 110 -11.01 -19.11 0.32
CA ILE A 110 -10.92 -20.45 0.92
C ILE A 110 -10.16 -21.44 0.02
N VAL A 111 -10.06 -21.17 -1.29
CA VAL A 111 -9.23 -21.92 -2.27
C VAL A 111 -7.80 -22.16 -1.78
N LEU A 112 -7.20 -21.22 -1.04
CA LEU A 112 -5.84 -21.35 -0.52
C LEU A 112 -5.72 -22.24 0.73
N ASN A 113 -6.83 -22.66 1.33
CA ASN A 113 -6.84 -23.48 2.53
C ASN A 113 -7.64 -24.78 2.31
N GLU A 114 -6.98 -25.78 1.74
CA GLU A 114 -7.57 -27.11 1.48
C GLU A 114 -8.10 -27.79 2.76
N GLN A 115 -7.51 -27.49 3.92
CA GLN A 115 -7.87 -28.13 5.20
C GLN A 115 -9.04 -27.44 5.92
N HIS A 116 -9.59 -26.36 5.36
CA HIS A 116 -10.69 -25.60 5.97
C HIS A 116 -11.98 -26.44 6.03
N SER A 117 -12.62 -26.50 7.20
CA SER A 117 -13.81 -27.33 7.44
C SER A 117 -14.99 -27.02 6.53
N LYS A 118 -15.13 -25.76 6.08
CA LYS A 118 -16.17 -25.31 5.13
C LYS A 118 -16.16 -26.03 3.79
N TRP A 119 -15.05 -26.66 3.36
CA TRP A 119 -15.06 -27.47 2.15
C TRP A 119 -16.08 -28.61 2.21
N LYS A 120 -16.23 -29.27 3.36
CA LYS A 120 -17.22 -30.34 3.56
C LYS A 120 -18.66 -29.84 3.43
N GLU A 121 -18.91 -28.60 3.84
CA GLU A 121 -20.20 -27.95 3.68
C GLU A 121 -20.46 -27.66 2.19
N ILE A 122 -19.49 -27.06 1.49
CA ILE A 122 -19.59 -26.76 0.05
C ILE A 122 -19.82 -28.03 -0.78
N GLU A 123 -19.11 -29.13 -0.49
CA GLU A 123 -19.28 -30.41 -1.19
C GLU A 123 -20.67 -31.03 -0.98
N ARG A 124 -21.23 -30.91 0.24
CA ARG A 124 -22.60 -31.35 0.52
C ARG A 124 -23.62 -30.52 -0.24
N ILE A 125 -23.47 -29.19 -0.27
CA ILE A 125 -24.33 -28.30 -1.06
C ILE A 125 -24.26 -28.66 -2.54
N SER A 126 -23.05 -28.85 -3.07
CA SER A 126 -22.82 -29.26 -4.47
C SER A 126 -23.49 -30.59 -4.83
N SER A 127 -23.61 -31.53 -3.89
CA SER A 127 -24.26 -32.82 -4.14
C SER A 127 -25.76 -32.71 -4.38
N THR A 128 -26.39 -31.61 -3.93
CA THR A 128 -27.84 -31.40 -4.08
C THR A 128 -28.24 -30.74 -5.41
N ASN A 129 -27.33 -30.02 -6.06
CA ASN A 129 -27.53 -29.43 -7.38
C ASN A 129 -26.16 -29.25 -8.08
N PRO A 130 -25.71 -30.23 -8.89
CA PRO A 130 -24.29 -30.41 -9.22
C PRO A 130 -23.74 -29.49 -10.31
N ASP A 131 -24.56 -28.92 -11.20
CA ASP A 131 -24.06 -28.44 -12.49
C ASP A 131 -23.09 -27.25 -12.39
N MET A 132 -23.32 -26.30 -11.47
CA MET A 132 -22.48 -25.10 -11.36
C MET A 132 -21.31 -25.25 -10.36
N LEU A 133 -21.56 -25.82 -9.17
CA LEU A 133 -20.51 -26.00 -8.17
C LEU A 133 -19.46 -27.06 -8.56
N LYS A 134 -19.82 -28.04 -9.37
CA LYS A 134 -18.87 -29.08 -9.82
C LYS A 134 -17.69 -28.49 -10.59
N SER A 135 -17.95 -27.53 -11.47
CA SER A 135 -16.91 -26.83 -12.22
C SER A 135 -16.00 -26.02 -11.28
N LEU A 136 -16.60 -25.21 -10.39
CA LEU A 136 -15.86 -24.43 -9.40
C LEU A 136 -14.99 -25.31 -8.50
N LEU A 137 -15.51 -26.43 -8.00
CA LEU A 137 -14.78 -27.37 -7.15
C LEU A 137 -13.60 -28.02 -7.90
N ALA A 138 -13.78 -28.36 -9.19
CA ALA A 138 -12.68 -28.87 -10.00
C ALA A 138 -11.57 -27.81 -10.17
N THR A 139 -11.95 -26.57 -10.47
CA THR A 139 -11.02 -25.42 -10.55
C THR A 139 -10.29 -25.18 -9.22
N CYS A 140 -11.00 -25.16 -8.10
CA CYS A 140 -10.40 -24.99 -6.76
C CYS A 140 -9.40 -26.09 -6.43
N ARG A 141 -9.72 -27.37 -6.74
CA ARG A 141 -8.81 -28.50 -6.53
C ARG A 141 -7.55 -28.39 -7.38
N ALA A 142 -7.68 -27.96 -8.64
CA ALA A 142 -6.53 -27.73 -9.50
C ALA A 142 -5.62 -26.59 -8.97
N PHE A 143 -6.21 -25.50 -8.47
CA PHE A 143 -5.46 -24.43 -7.80
C PHE A 143 -4.76 -24.93 -6.53
N GLN A 144 -5.43 -25.71 -5.69
CA GLN A 144 -4.86 -26.29 -4.48
C GLN A 144 -3.66 -27.19 -4.80
N ALA A 145 -3.79 -28.09 -5.78
CA ALA A 145 -2.70 -28.96 -6.21
C ALA A 145 -1.48 -28.14 -6.71
N ALA A 146 -1.72 -27.16 -7.59
CA ALA A 146 -0.69 -26.27 -8.12
C ALA A 146 0.01 -25.44 -7.02
N TYR A 147 -0.75 -25.02 -6.01
CA TYR A 147 -0.23 -24.29 -4.85
C TYR A 147 0.66 -25.20 -3.98
N VAL A 148 0.20 -26.40 -3.65
CA VAL A 148 0.94 -27.39 -2.85
C VAL A 148 2.24 -27.81 -3.52
N GLU A 149 2.23 -28.00 -4.84
CA GLU A 149 3.43 -28.32 -5.63
C GLU A 149 4.53 -27.25 -5.45
N ARG A 150 4.17 -25.97 -5.64
CA ARG A 150 5.08 -24.82 -5.48
C ARG A 150 5.58 -24.69 -4.04
N GLN A 151 4.70 -24.89 -3.05
CA GLN A 151 5.08 -24.89 -1.64
C GLN A 151 6.08 -26.01 -1.31
N ASN A 152 5.90 -27.21 -1.88
CA ASN A 152 6.80 -28.33 -1.67
C ASN A 152 8.18 -28.08 -2.27
N LEU A 153 8.26 -27.57 -3.50
CA LEU A 153 9.52 -27.17 -4.13
C LEU A 153 10.24 -26.12 -3.27
N LEU A 154 9.52 -25.09 -2.84
CA LEU A 154 10.07 -24.03 -2.02
C LEU A 154 10.57 -24.55 -0.67
N LYS A 155 9.86 -25.49 -0.03
CA LYS A 155 10.28 -26.14 1.21
C LYS A 155 11.57 -26.93 1.02
N GLN A 156 11.71 -27.67 -0.08
CA GLN A 156 12.93 -28.40 -0.42
C GLN A 156 14.12 -27.46 -0.60
N LEU A 157 13.96 -26.39 -1.39
CA LEU A 157 15.02 -25.42 -1.64
C LEU A 157 15.44 -24.67 -0.37
N ARG A 158 14.46 -24.25 0.44
CA ARG A 158 14.70 -23.58 1.73
C ARG A 158 15.53 -24.42 2.70
N ALA A 159 15.44 -25.74 2.65
CA ALA A 159 16.18 -26.63 3.55
C ALA A 159 17.70 -26.40 3.47
N HIS A 160 18.22 -26.09 2.28
CA HIS A 160 19.65 -25.78 2.05
C HIS A 160 20.14 -24.53 2.79
N PHE A 161 19.23 -23.65 3.22
CA PHE A 161 19.55 -22.35 3.84
C PHE A 161 19.22 -22.32 5.34
N THR A 162 18.81 -23.44 5.92
CA THR A 162 18.43 -23.52 7.35
C THR A 162 19.61 -23.20 8.25
N GLU A 163 20.78 -23.76 7.96
CA GLU A 163 22.01 -23.62 8.75
C GLU A 163 22.77 -22.30 8.52
N LEU A 164 22.42 -21.53 7.48
CA LEU A 164 23.04 -20.23 7.28
C LEU A 164 22.60 -19.24 8.34
N THR A 165 23.47 -18.30 8.72
CA THR A 165 23.04 -17.15 9.53
C THR A 165 22.16 -16.21 8.69
N PHE A 166 21.44 -15.30 9.35
CA PHE A 166 20.69 -14.27 8.65
C PHE A 166 21.60 -13.37 7.79
N PHE A 167 22.77 -13.01 8.32
CA PHE A 167 23.75 -12.19 7.61
C PHE A 167 24.26 -12.86 6.33
N GLU A 168 24.50 -14.17 6.36
CA GLU A 168 24.92 -14.93 5.18
C GLU A 168 23.85 -14.96 4.09
N LEU A 169 22.58 -15.18 4.44
CA LEU A 169 21.49 -15.10 3.47
C LEU A 169 21.39 -13.70 2.84
N MET A 170 21.54 -12.64 3.64
CA MET A 170 21.55 -11.26 3.15
C MET A 170 22.75 -11.00 2.23
N SER A 171 23.91 -11.59 2.53
CA SER A 171 25.08 -11.55 1.64
C SER A 171 24.82 -12.20 0.28
N PHE A 172 24.16 -13.36 0.23
CA PHE A 172 23.76 -13.98 -1.05
C PHE A 172 22.75 -13.13 -1.81
N SER A 173 21.75 -12.54 -1.12
CA SER A 173 20.81 -11.61 -1.74
C SER A 173 21.50 -10.41 -2.37
N ALA A 174 22.54 -9.89 -1.72
CA ALA A 174 23.31 -8.76 -2.20
C ALA A 174 24.05 -9.08 -3.50
N VAL A 175 24.75 -10.22 -3.55
CA VAL A 175 25.46 -10.69 -4.75
C VAL A 175 24.48 -10.97 -5.88
N TYR A 176 23.36 -11.63 -5.57
CA TYR A 176 22.27 -11.90 -6.53
C TYR A 176 21.78 -10.61 -7.19
N SER A 177 21.49 -9.58 -6.39
CA SER A 177 21.02 -8.30 -6.93
C SER A 177 22.07 -7.60 -7.80
N PHE A 178 23.35 -7.64 -7.43
CA PHE A 178 24.41 -7.05 -8.28
C PHE A 178 24.54 -7.76 -9.62
N LYS A 179 24.55 -9.10 -9.64
CA LYS A 179 24.51 -9.87 -10.88
C LYS A 179 23.32 -9.45 -11.76
N HIS A 180 22.14 -9.35 -11.16
CA HIS A 180 20.90 -9.09 -11.90
C HIS A 180 20.56 -7.62 -12.18
N ILE A 181 21.44 -6.68 -11.80
CA ILE A 181 21.43 -5.32 -12.35
C ILE A 181 21.89 -5.33 -13.81
N VAL A 182 22.84 -6.22 -14.16
CA VAL A 182 23.48 -6.26 -15.49
C VAL A 182 23.12 -7.50 -16.31
N GLU A 183 22.68 -8.58 -15.66
CA GLU A 183 22.21 -9.80 -16.31
C GLU A 183 20.72 -10.07 -16.03
N PRO A 184 19.89 -10.39 -17.04
CA PRO A 184 18.48 -10.67 -16.79
C PRO A 184 18.31 -11.92 -15.92
N ALA A 185 17.50 -11.81 -14.87
CA ALA A 185 17.03 -12.98 -14.11
C ALA A 185 15.97 -13.73 -14.93
N ILE A 186 16.06 -15.05 -15.00
CA ILE A 186 15.20 -15.88 -15.86
C ILE A 186 14.30 -16.82 -15.02
N SER A 187 13.01 -16.88 -15.32
CA SER A 187 12.01 -17.76 -14.70
C SER A 187 12.05 -19.19 -15.27
N PHE A 188 11.26 -20.10 -14.68
CA PHE A 188 11.24 -21.51 -15.11
C PHE A 188 10.72 -21.73 -16.53
N ASP A 189 9.88 -20.81 -17.03
CA ASP A 189 9.35 -20.82 -18.40
C ASP A 189 10.26 -20.10 -19.41
N GLY A 190 11.42 -19.61 -18.98
CA GLY A 190 12.37 -18.85 -19.82
C GLY A 190 12.07 -17.36 -19.94
N GLY A 191 11.01 -16.85 -19.29
CA GLY A 191 10.70 -15.43 -19.21
C GLY A 191 11.69 -14.63 -18.33
N SER A 192 11.67 -13.30 -18.45
CA SER A 192 12.45 -12.43 -17.58
C SER A 192 11.72 -12.15 -16.26
N ILE A 193 12.41 -12.31 -15.14
CA ILE A 193 11.89 -11.93 -13.82
C ILE A 193 12.10 -10.43 -13.61
N SER A 194 10.99 -9.70 -13.47
CA SER A 194 11.02 -8.26 -13.19
C SER A 194 11.73 -7.93 -11.86
N THR A 195 12.32 -6.74 -11.75
CA THR A 195 12.94 -6.26 -10.51
C THR A 195 11.95 -6.25 -9.33
N ASP A 196 10.69 -5.90 -9.58
CA ASP A 196 9.63 -5.90 -8.55
C ASP A 196 9.34 -7.32 -8.05
N SER A 197 9.32 -8.32 -8.93
CA SER A 197 9.15 -9.73 -8.56
C SER A 197 10.35 -10.25 -7.77
N GLN A 198 11.59 -9.90 -8.17
CA GLN A 198 12.80 -10.24 -7.43
C GLN A 198 12.77 -9.64 -6.01
N LEU A 199 12.43 -8.36 -5.88
CA LEU A 199 12.35 -7.66 -4.59
C LEU A 199 11.28 -8.27 -3.68
N ARG A 200 10.11 -8.62 -4.24
CA ARG A 200 9.03 -9.29 -3.52
C ARG A 200 9.47 -10.65 -2.98
N ALA A 201 10.14 -11.44 -3.81
CA ALA A 201 10.68 -12.74 -3.42
C ALA A 201 11.74 -12.61 -2.32
N LEU A 202 12.69 -11.67 -2.47
CA LEU A 202 13.71 -11.39 -1.47
C LEU A 202 13.12 -10.98 -0.12
N ARG A 203 12.09 -10.13 -0.12
CA ARG A 203 11.35 -9.77 1.10
C ARG A 203 10.77 -11.02 1.77
N THR A 204 10.02 -11.84 1.03
CA THR A 204 9.36 -13.04 1.56
C THR A 204 10.37 -14.04 2.12
N LEU A 205 11.52 -14.24 1.43
CA LEU A 205 12.58 -15.14 1.89
C LEU A 205 13.30 -14.61 3.13
N THR A 206 13.49 -13.30 3.23
CA THR A 206 14.10 -12.67 4.41
C THR A 206 13.20 -12.82 5.63
N GLU A 207 11.89 -12.57 5.49
CA GLU A 207 10.92 -12.80 6.57
C GLU A 207 10.88 -14.27 6.98
N TRP A 208 10.89 -15.19 6.01
CA TRP A 208 11.01 -16.62 6.26
C TRP A 208 12.27 -16.93 7.08
N LYS A 209 13.43 -16.42 6.67
CA LYS A 209 14.69 -16.67 7.38
C LYS A 209 14.67 -16.11 8.79
N LEU A 210 14.15 -14.89 8.96
CA LEU A 210 14.02 -14.28 10.28
C LEU A 210 13.16 -15.13 11.20
N LYS A 211 12.02 -15.62 10.74
CA LYS A 211 11.12 -16.47 11.56
C LYS A 211 11.81 -17.77 12.04
N HIS A 212 12.75 -18.30 11.26
CA HIS A 212 13.46 -19.55 11.57
C HIS A 212 14.87 -19.33 12.14
N SER A 213 15.26 -18.09 12.44
CA SER A 213 16.56 -17.78 13.02
C SER A 213 16.49 -17.76 14.55
N SER A 214 17.49 -18.37 15.20
CA SER A 214 17.70 -18.27 16.64
C SER A 214 18.30 -16.91 17.03
N ALA A 215 18.34 -16.59 18.32
CA ALA A 215 19.01 -15.36 18.79
C ALA A 215 20.50 -15.34 18.44
N GLU A 216 21.15 -16.50 18.37
CA GLU A 216 22.56 -16.65 18.03
C GLU A 216 22.83 -16.39 16.54
N ASP A 217 21.92 -16.83 15.66
CA ASP A 217 21.99 -16.60 14.21
C ASP A 217 21.86 -15.11 13.83
N LEU A 218 21.22 -14.34 14.70
CA LEU A 218 21.03 -12.89 14.54
C LEU A 218 22.15 -12.07 15.21
N ALA A 219 22.94 -12.69 16.09
CA ALA A 219 24.02 -12.02 16.82
C ALA A 219 25.28 -11.91 15.95
N LEU A 220 25.58 -10.68 15.52
CA LEU A 220 26.71 -10.36 14.66
C LEU A 220 27.93 -9.90 15.50
N SER A 221 29.14 -10.33 15.11
CA SER A 221 30.44 -9.93 15.68
C SER A 221 31.46 -9.76 14.56
N ASP A 222 32.60 -9.11 14.84
CA ASP A 222 33.68 -8.95 13.85
C ASP A 222 34.19 -10.31 13.37
N SER A 223 34.33 -11.28 14.27
CA SER A 223 34.73 -12.65 13.93
C SER A 223 33.73 -13.33 13.00
N LYS A 224 32.43 -13.29 13.34
CA LYS A 224 31.37 -13.89 12.52
C LYS A 224 31.29 -13.24 11.14
N ILE A 225 31.41 -11.91 11.05
CA ILE A 225 31.45 -11.21 9.75
C ILE A 225 32.62 -11.71 8.91
N VAL A 226 33.83 -11.72 9.46
CA VAL A 226 35.04 -12.15 8.73
C VAL A 226 34.94 -13.61 8.31
N GLU A 227 34.45 -14.49 9.17
CA GLU A 227 34.25 -15.92 8.87
C GLU A 227 33.23 -16.12 7.75
N SER A 228 32.04 -15.50 7.84
CA SER A 228 31.01 -15.59 6.80
C SER A 228 31.48 -15.02 5.46
N LEU A 229 32.20 -13.88 5.47
CA LEU A 229 32.75 -13.30 4.25
C LEU A 229 33.80 -14.21 3.62
N LYS A 230 34.75 -14.74 4.40
CA LYS A 230 35.79 -15.66 3.89
C LYS A 230 35.19 -16.93 3.32
N LYS A 231 34.13 -17.45 3.94
CA LYS A 231 33.51 -18.72 3.56
C LYS A 231 32.66 -18.61 2.30
N TYR A 232 31.92 -17.51 2.15
CA TYR A 232 30.91 -17.38 1.08
C TYR A 232 31.14 -16.17 0.18
N HIS A 233 31.24 -14.97 0.74
CA HIS A 233 31.20 -13.74 -0.03
C HIS A 233 32.48 -13.49 -0.86
N ILE A 234 33.65 -13.67 -0.25
CA ILE A 234 34.95 -13.47 -0.90
C ILE A 234 35.12 -14.43 -2.09
N PRO A 235 34.85 -15.75 -1.96
CA PRO A 235 34.87 -16.66 -3.11
C PRO A 235 33.99 -16.24 -4.29
N LEU A 236 32.81 -15.66 -4.02
CA LEU A 236 31.87 -15.24 -5.07
C LEU A 236 32.26 -13.94 -5.75
N VAL A 237 32.80 -12.99 -4.98
CA VAL A 237 33.16 -11.65 -5.44
C VAL A 237 34.52 -11.68 -6.14
N PHE A 238 35.50 -12.39 -5.60
CA PHE A 238 36.88 -12.42 -6.10
C PHE A 238 37.19 -13.72 -6.84
N PRO A 239 37.17 -13.73 -8.18
CA PRO A 239 37.57 -14.91 -8.94
C PRO A 239 39.04 -15.23 -8.63
N SER A 240 39.32 -16.45 -8.19
CA SER A 240 40.68 -16.89 -7.85
C SER A 240 40.88 -18.36 -8.23
N ASN A 241 42.13 -18.81 -8.33
CA ASN A 241 42.47 -20.22 -8.62
C ASN A 241 42.20 -21.17 -7.43
N LYS A 242 41.54 -20.71 -6.36
CA LYS A 242 41.16 -21.53 -5.21
C LYS A 242 39.81 -22.22 -5.48
N ASP A 243 39.57 -23.31 -4.75
CA ASP A 243 38.29 -24.03 -4.84
C ASP A 243 37.13 -23.17 -4.29
N ASN A 244 36.35 -22.61 -5.21
CA ASN A 244 35.14 -21.84 -4.93
C ASN A 244 33.85 -22.69 -5.03
N THR A 245 33.98 -24.00 -5.28
CA THR A 245 32.85 -24.89 -5.65
C THR A 245 31.71 -24.86 -4.65
N HIS A 246 32.01 -24.79 -3.35
CA HIS A 246 30.96 -24.72 -2.33
C HIS A 246 30.17 -23.42 -2.37
N ALA A 247 30.83 -22.28 -2.50
CA ALA A 247 30.16 -20.97 -2.53
C ALA A 247 29.31 -20.83 -3.80
N ASP A 248 29.85 -21.24 -4.95
CA ASP A 248 29.15 -21.25 -6.24
C ASP A 248 27.92 -22.16 -6.20
N PHE A 249 28.05 -23.36 -5.61
CA PHE A 249 26.93 -24.29 -5.43
C PHE A 249 25.80 -23.65 -4.60
N ILE A 250 26.13 -23.03 -3.45
CA ILE A 250 25.12 -22.39 -2.60
C ILE A 250 24.50 -21.18 -3.31
N PHE A 251 25.28 -20.40 -4.06
CA PHE A 251 24.76 -19.27 -4.84
C PHE A 251 23.80 -19.73 -5.94
N GLN A 252 24.13 -20.79 -6.67
CA GLN A 252 23.21 -21.38 -7.67
C GLN A 252 21.90 -21.87 -7.02
N ARG A 253 21.98 -22.53 -5.85
CA ARG A 253 20.79 -22.90 -5.08
C ARG A 253 19.99 -21.68 -4.62
N PHE A 254 20.64 -20.55 -4.36
CA PHE A 254 19.97 -19.32 -3.99
C PHE A 254 19.22 -18.73 -5.19
N GLU A 255 19.79 -18.78 -6.39
CA GLU A 255 19.08 -18.40 -7.63
C GLU A 255 17.83 -19.27 -7.83
N ASP A 256 17.95 -20.59 -7.64
CA ASP A 256 16.81 -21.51 -7.74
C ASP A 256 15.73 -21.22 -6.68
N LEU A 257 16.16 -20.86 -5.45
CA LEU A 257 15.26 -20.45 -4.38
C LEU A 257 14.48 -19.17 -4.75
N ILE A 258 15.15 -18.18 -5.36
CA ILE A 258 14.48 -16.97 -5.84
C ILE A 258 13.47 -17.30 -6.92
N LYS A 259 13.86 -18.10 -7.93
CA LYS A 259 12.94 -18.52 -8.99
C LYS A 259 11.70 -19.22 -8.45
N ALA A 260 11.87 -20.15 -7.49
CA ALA A 260 10.76 -20.84 -6.84
C ALA A 260 9.86 -19.90 -6.02
N GLN A 261 10.45 -18.92 -5.32
CA GLN A 261 9.66 -17.93 -4.59
C GLN A 261 8.89 -17.00 -5.54
N VAL A 262 9.52 -16.54 -6.62
CA VAL A 262 8.85 -15.75 -7.67
C VAL A 262 7.70 -16.52 -8.28
N GLU A 263 7.90 -17.79 -8.64
CA GLU A 263 6.86 -18.64 -9.20
C GLU A 263 5.63 -18.76 -8.28
N LEU A 264 5.85 -18.94 -6.97
CA LEU A 264 4.78 -18.95 -5.99
C LEU A 264 4.08 -17.59 -5.88
N ASP A 265 4.84 -16.50 -5.77
CA ASP A 265 4.32 -15.15 -5.61
C ASP A 265 3.50 -14.70 -6.84
N GLU A 266 3.97 -15.02 -8.06
CA GLU A 266 3.27 -14.72 -9.30
C GLU A 266 2.06 -15.62 -9.50
N PHE A 267 2.11 -16.91 -9.15
CA PHE A 267 0.92 -17.78 -9.16
C PHE A 267 -0.20 -17.21 -8.25
N ILE A 268 0.15 -16.77 -7.04
CA ILE A 268 -0.82 -16.12 -6.14
C ILE A 268 -1.35 -14.82 -6.77
N SER A 269 -0.46 -13.96 -7.27
CA SER A 269 -0.80 -12.63 -7.77
C SER A 269 -1.56 -12.62 -9.10
N GLN A 270 -1.23 -13.54 -10.01
CA GLN A 270 -1.74 -13.58 -11.39
C GLN A 270 -2.84 -14.63 -11.59
N SER A 271 -2.93 -15.64 -10.72
CA SER A 271 -3.95 -16.68 -10.85
C SER A 271 -4.95 -16.64 -9.71
N ILE A 272 -4.49 -16.72 -8.45
CA ILE A 272 -5.40 -16.82 -7.30
C ILE A 272 -6.15 -15.51 -7.05
N HIS A 273 -5.47 -14.36 -6.98
CA HIS A 273 -6.17 -13.11 -6.71
C HIS A 273 -7.19 -12.75 -7.79
N PRO A 274 -6.87 -12.85 -9.10
CA PRO A 274 -7.87 -12.62 -10.13
C PRO A 274 -9.03 -13.63 -10.04
N PHE A 275 -8.75 -14.92 -9.80
CA PHE A 275 -9.81 -15.89 -9.53
C PHE A 275 -10.70 -15.48 -8.36
N CYS A 276 -10.16 -14.93 -7.27
CA CYS A 276 -10.94 -14.55 -6.10
C CYS A 276 -11.73 -13.24 -6.25
N PHE A 277 -11.23 -12.27 -7.01
CA PHE A 277 -11.69 -10.88 -6.92
C PHE A 277 -12.00 -10.18 -8.25
N ASP A 278 -11.64 -10.79 -9.38
CA ASP A 278 -11.94 -10.27 -10.71
C ASP A 278 -13.11 -11.05 -11.31
N ASP A 279 -14.27 -10.40 -11.38
CA ASP A 279 -15.50 -10.99 -11.90
C ASP A 279 -15.54 -10.97 -13.44
N SER A 280 -14.56 -10.34 -14.12
CA SER A 280 -14.46 -10.30 -15.59
C SER A 280 -13.74 -11.51 -16.19
N ILE A 281 -13.22 -12.41 -15.36
CA ILE A 281 -12.50 -13.60 -15.79
C ILE A 281 -13.11 -14.85 -15.17
N ASP A 282 -12.97 -15.96 -15.89
CA ASP A 282 -13.36 -17.29 -15.43
C ASP A 282 -12.18 -18.26 -15.54
N PHE A 283 -12.09 -19.19 -14.60
CA PHE A 283 -11.13 -20.27 -14.62
C PHE A 283 -11.87 -21.60 -14.65
N SER A 284 -11.49 -22.45 -15.61
CA SER A 284 -12.06 -23.78 -15.77
C SER A 284 -10.96 -24.82 -15.96
N VAL A 285 -11.26 -26.08 -15.64
CA VAL A 285 -10.36 -27.20 -15.91
C VAL A 285 -10.74 -27.85 -17.24
N GLU A 286 -9.84 -27.78 -18.21
CA GLU A 286 -9.98 -28.45 -19.50
C GLU A 286 -8.79 -29.39 -19.73
N LYS A 287 -9.07 -30.66 -20.07
CA LYS A 287 -8.02 -31.68 -20.31
C LYS A 287 -6.97 -31.69 -19.18
N GLU A 288 -7.44 -31.68 -17.93
CA GLU A 288 -6.61 -31.69 -16.70
C GLU A 288 -5.73 -30.44 -16.50
N ARG A 289 -6.00 -29.35 -17.20
CA ARG A 289 -5.26 -28.08 -17.06
C ARG A 289 -6.18 -26.93 -16.71
N LEU A 290 -5.69 -26.01 -15.88
CA LEU A 290 -6.35 -24.73 -15.63
C LEU A 290 -6.29 -23.89 -16.91
N VAL A 291 -7.46 -23.47 -17.38
CA VAL A 291 -7.64 -22.59 -18.52
C VAL A 291 -8.34 -21.31 -18.04
N LEU A 292 -7.67 -20.18 -18.27
CA LEU A 292 -8.24 -18.85 -18.09
C LEU A 292 -9.10 -18.50 -19.32
N LYS A 293 -10.37 -18.19 -19.08
CA LYS A 293 -11.29 -17.63 -20.08
C LYS A 293 -11.56 -16.18 -19.70
N LYS A 294 -11.28 -15.26 -20.62
CA LYS A 294 -11.75 -13.88 -20.46
C LYS A 294 -13.24 -13.86 -20.76
N ILE A 295 -14.05 -13.40 -19.82
CA ILE A 295 -15.47 -13.18 -20.11
C ILE A 295 -15.50 -11.88 -20.92
N GLU A 296 -15.98 -11.94 -22.16
CA GLU A 296 -16.20 -10.74 -22.97
C GLU A 296 -17.33 -9.90 -22.35
N HIS A 297 -17.01 -9.14 -21.32
CA HIS A 297 -17.77 -7.97 -20.94
C HIS A 297 -17.16 -6.76 -21.61
N ASN A 298 -18.02 -5.88 -22.12
CA ASN A 298 -17.70 -4.74 -22.98
C ASN A 298 -16.85 -3.63 -22.32
N ASN A 299 -16.15 -3.93 -21.22
CA ASN A 299 -15.46 -2.97 -20.37
C ASN A 299 -14.26 -3.66 -19.68
N ASP A 300 -13.09 -3.59 -20.31
CA ASP A 300 -11.77 -4.05 -19.82
C ASP A 300 -11.26 -3.15 -18.66
N VAL A 301 -12.09 -2.91 -17.65
CA VAL A 301 -11.94 -1.78 -16.71
C VAL A 301 -10.95 -2.07 -15.59
N THR A 302 -10.87 -3.29 -15.04
CA THR A 302 -10.06 -3.57 -13.83
C THR A 302 -8.55 -3.55 -14.07
N ALA A 303 -8.07 -4.17 -15.16
CA ALA A 303 -6.64 -4.17 -15.51
C ALA A 303 -6.18 -2.79 -16.01
N ASN A 304 -7.03 -2.10 -16.77
CA ASN A 304 -6.74 -0.74 -17.24
C ASN A 304 -6.76 0.28 -16.10
N ASP A 305 -7.64 0.15 -15.10
CA ASP A 305 -7.68 1.03 -13.93
C ASP A 305 -6.40 0.92 -13.11
N TRP A 306 -5.87 -0.29 -12.90
CA TRP A 306 -4.61 -0.47 -12.17
C TRP A 306 -3.42 0.21 -12.85
N ILE A 307 -3.29 0.01 -14.18
CA ILE A 307 -2.22 0.64 -14.97
C ILE A 307 -2.40 2.16 -14.99
N ARG A 308 -3.64 2.64 -15.18
CA ARG A 308 -3.99 4.06 -15.16
C ARG A 308 -3.62 4.71 -13.82
N ASP A 309 -4.08 4.16 -12.71
CA ASP A 309 -3.82 4.69 -11.37
C ASP A 309 -2.31 4.65 -11.05
N GLY A 310 -1.59 3.62 -11.49
CA GLY A 310 -0.13 3.54 -11.41
C GLY A 310 0.58 4.64 -12.21
N ASN A 311 0.10 4.97 -13.40
CA ASN A 311 0.62 6.08 -14.20
C ASN A 311 0.32 7.44 -13.56
N ARG A 312 -0.87 7.61 -12.97
CA ARG A 312 -1.24 8.81 -12.20
C ARG A 312 -0.34 8.99 -10.98
N LEU A 313 -0.04 7.91 -10.25
CA LEU A 313 0.91 7.95 -9.13
C LEU A 313 2.30 8.44 -9.58
N LYS A 314 2.79 8.00 -10.73
CA LYS A 314 4.05 8.50 -11.31
C LYS A 314 3.98 9.98 -11.66
N ALA A 315 2.85 10.45 -12.20
CA ALA A 315 2.63 11.86 -12.51
C ALA A 315 2.63 12.75 -11.24
N LEU A 316 2.03 12.25 -10.16
CA LEU A 316 2.00 12.92 -8.85
C LEU A 316 3.39 13.08 -8.23
N ARG A 317 4.30 12.13 -8.43
CA ARG A 317 5.70 12.28 -8.01
C ARG A 317 6.36 13.49 -8.68
N GLY A 318 6.15 13.64 -9.99
CA GLY A 318 6.66 14.80 -10.74
C GLY A 318 5.99 16.11 -10.33
N TYR A 319 4.70 16.09 -9.96
CA TYR A 319 4.00 17.25 -9.42
C TYR A 319 4.67 17.78 -8.14
N TRP A 320 4.93 16.90 -7.16
CA TRP A 320 5.58 17.30 -5.91
C TRP A 320 7.02 17.75 -6.12
N PHE A 321 7.75 17.10 -7.03
CA PHE A 321 9.09 17.53 -7.38
C PHE A 321 9.11 18.93 -7.99
N ASN A 322 8.19 19.25 -8.89
CA ASN A 322 8.14 20.57 -9.51
C ASN A 322 7.85 21.67 -8.48
N LEU A 323 6.91 21.42 -7.55
CA LEU A 323 6.68 22.35 -6.41
C LEU A 323 7.92 22.48 -5.53
N ALA A 324 8.60 21.37 -5.23
CA ALA A 324 9.81 21.37 -4.44
C ALA A 324 10.97 22.11 -5.11
N MET A 325 11.05 22.07 -6.45
CA MET A 325 12.03 22.83 -7.21
C MET A 325 11.79 24.34 -7.03
N ASP A 326 10.54 24.79 -7.09
CA ASP A 326 10.20 26.19 -6.84
C ASP A 326 10.57 26.63 -5.41
N GLU A 327 10.27 25.79 -4.40
CA GLU A 327 10.69 26.05 -3.01
C GLU A 327 12.20 26.05 -2.83
N PHE A 328 12.91 25.14 -3.50
CA PHE A 328 14.37 25.09 -3.49
C PHE A 328 14.98 26.35 -4.12
N ILE A 329 14.43 26.81 -5.25
CA ILE A 329 14.85 28.04 -5.94
C ILE A 329 14.58 29.28 -5.10
N ALA A 330 13.43 29.34 -4.44
CA ALA A 330 13.08 30.42 -3.54
C ALA A 330 13.92 30.43 -2.24
N SER A 331 14.63 29.34 -1.95
CA SER A 331 15.51 29.23 -0.79
C SER A 331 16.93 29.70 -1.10
N ASP A 332 17.67 30.07 -0.05
CA ASP A 332 19.11 30.40 -0.16
C ASP A 332 20.00 29.16 -0.44
N MET A 333 19.43 27.97 -0.68
CA MET A 333 20.20 26.74 -0.85
C MET A 333 20.75 26.55 -2.26
N VAL A 334 20.19 27.19 -3.29
CA VAL A 334 20.67 27.06 -4.68
C VAL A 334 22.13 27.47 -4.82
N THR A 335 22.53 28.54 -4.12
CA THR A 335 23.88 29.11 -4.20
C THR A 335 24.84 28.48 -3.20
N LYS A 336 24.36 27.59 -2.31
CA LYS A 336 25.18 26.94 -1.28
C LYS A 336 25.67 25.59 -1.75
N GLN A 337 26.96 25.32 -1.52
CA GLN A 337 27.50 23.98 -1.70
C GLN A 337 26.88 23.03 -0.67
N ILE A 338 26.37 21.90 -1.14
CA ILE A 338 25.79 20.83 -0.30
C ILE A 338 26.71 19.62 -0.33
N GLY A 339 27.45 19.40 0.76
CA GLY A 339 28.48 18.35 0.83
C GLY A 339 29.78 18.76 0.13
N THR A 340 30.53 17.79 -0.40
CA THR A 340 31.74 18.06 -1.19
C THR A 340 31.39 18.57 -2.59
N ALA A 341 32.30 19.27 -3.26
CA ALA A 341 32.10 19.75 -4.63
C ALA A 341 31.71 18.60 -5.59
N GLU A 342 32.35 17.44 -5.41
CA GLU A 342 32.11 16.22 -6.20
C GLU A 342 30.71 15.61 -5.99
N ASN A 343 30.08 15.84 -4.84
CA ASN A 343 28.76 15.30 -4.51
C ASN A 343 27.65 16.36 -4.59
N HIS A 344 28.01 17.62 -4.86
CA HIS A 344 27.10 18.75 -4.75
C HIS A 344 25.82 18.58 -5.57
N GLN A 345 25.94 18.22 -6.86
CA GLN A 345 24.80 18.08 -7.75
C GLN A 345 23.83 16.98 -7.29
N ASN A 346 24.36 15.79 -6.95
CA ASN A 346 23.53 14.69 -6.45
C ASN A 346 22.87 15.04 -5.11
N ASN A 347 23.57 15.77 -4.24
CA ASN A 347 23.02 16.22 -2.97
C ASN A 347 21.95 17.30 -3.15
N GLN A 348 22.03 18.15 -4.17
CA GLN A 348 20.96 19.10 -4.50
C GLN A 348 19.70 18.35 -4.93
N VAL A 349 19.82 17.34 -5.80
CA VAL A 349 18.67 16.51 -6.19
C VAL A 349 18.06 15.81 -4.97
N ALA A 350 18.89 15.21 -4.10
CA ALA A 350 18.43 14.60 -2.86
C ALA A 350 17.68 15.61 -1.95
N TYR A 351 18.17 16.84 -1.89
CA TYR A 351 17.52 17.91 -1.12
C TYR A 351 16.14 18.27 -1.69
N VAL A 352 16.03 18.42 -3.02
CA VAL A 352 14.74 18.68 -3.69
C VAL A 352 13.77 17.51 -3.47
N ASN A 353 14.21 16.26 -3.59
CA ASN A 353 13.37 15.10 -3.31
C ASN A 353 12.87 15.05 -1.86
N ALA A 354 13.71 15.48 -0.91
CA ALA A 354 13.32 15.58 0.49
C ALA A 354 12.25 16.65 0.72
N ILE A 355 12.34 17.80 0.04
CA ILE A 355 11.29 18.83 0.03
C ILE A 355 10.01 18.26 -0.58
N ALA A 356 10.10 17.61 -1.75
CA ALA A 356 8.95 17.03 -2.45
C ALA A 356 8.18 16.04 -1.56
N SER A 357 8.93 15.13 -0.92
CA SER A 357 8.37 14.17 0.04
C SER A 357 7.75 14.89 1.24
N GLN A 358 8.40 15.92 1.77
CA GLN A 358 7.85 16.70 2.89
C GLN A 358 6.54 17.37 2.49
N LEU A 359 6.47 18.01 1.32
CA LEU A 359 5.27 18.66 0.82
C LEU A 359 4.12 17.67 0.67
N GLU A 360 4.37 16.50 0.09
CA GLU A 360 3.37 15.44 0.00
C GLU A 360 2.86 15.01 1.39
N LEU A 361 3.79 14.69 2.30
CA LEU A 361 3.45 14.23 3.65
C LEU A 361 2.67 15.28 4.45
N GLN A 362 3.02 16.56 4.30
CA GLN A 362 2.35 17.64 5.02
C GLN A 362 0.98 17.98 4.43
N ASN A 363 0.84 18.02 3.11
CA ASN A 363 -0.39 18.46 2.44
C ASN A 363 -1.43 17.34 2.24
N VAL A 364 -0.99 16.09 2.10
CA VAL A 364 -1.90 14.95 1.84
C VAL A 364 -2.17 14.15 3.11
N TYR A 365 -1.15 13.99 3.96
CA TYR A 365 -1.24 13.13 5.14
C TYR A 365 -1.27 13.91 6.46
N GLY A 366 -1.29 15.24 6.44
CA GLY A 366 -1.43 16.06 7.64
C GLY A 366 -0.27 15.91 8.64
N PHE A 367 0.92 15.52 8.18
CA PHE A 367 2.09 15.43 9.07
C PHE A 367 2.63 16.81 9.45
N THR A 368 3.24 16.90 10.64
CA THR A 368 3.95 18.09 11.11
C THR A 368 5.44 17.99 10.82
N SER A 369 6.18 19.09 11.02
CA SER A 369 7.64 19.13 10.84
C SER A 369 8.40 18.18 11.76
N ASP A 370 7.79 17.78 12.88
CA ASP A 370 8.35 16.81 13.83
C ASP A 370 7.37 15.66 14.03
N VAL A 371 7.88 14.44 14.10
CA VAL A 371 7.09 13.21 14.25
C VAL A 371 7.70 12.35 15.35
N THR A 372 6.86 11.71 16.17
CA THR A 372 7.31 10.78 17.20
C THR A 372 7.40 9.36 16.63
N THR A 373 8.57 8.73 16.74
CA THR A 373 8.79 7.34 16.31
C THR A 373 8.17 6.35 17.30
N THR A 374 8.10 5.08 16.93
CA THR A 374 7.57 4.02 17.81
C THR A 374 8.47 3.74 19.03
N SER A 375 9.73 4.22 19.03
CA SER A 375 10.60 4.16 20.21
C SER A 375 10.38 5.33 21.18
N GLY A 376 9.55 6.31 20.79
CA GLY A 376 9.29 7.53 21.55
C GLY A 376 10.24 8.69 21.23
N LEU A 377 11.20 8.50 20.31
CA LEU A 377 12.07 9.59 19.86
C LEU A 377 11.29 10.56 18.97
N CYS A 378 11.59 11.85 19.11
CA CYS A 378 11.07 12.88 18.21
C CYS A 378 12.10 13.11 17.10
N VAL A 379 11.66 12.99 15.85
CA VAL A 379 12.49 13.21 14.65
C VAL A 379 11.93 14.35 13.83
N ASN A 380 12.82 15.22 13.34
CA ASN A 380 12.46 16.21 12.34
C ASN A 380 12.21 15.51 11.00
N LEU A 381 11.01 15.67 10.45
CA LEU A 381 10.56 14.93 9.27
C LEU A 381 11.42 15.23 8.04
N PHE A 382 11.73 16.50 7.79
CA PHE A 382 12.58 16.90 6.67
C PHE A 382 13.98 16.29 6.79
N GLN A 383 14.60 16.35 7.97
CA GLN A 383 15.92 15.76 8.17
C GLN A 383 15.92 14.23 8.03
N ALA A 384 14.84 13.55 8.45
CA ALA A 384 14.69 12.12 8.21
C ALA A 384 14.62 11.82 6.71
N LEU A 385 13.77 12.53 5.96
CA LEU A 385 13.63 12.38 4.51
C LEU A 385 14.95 12.69 3.79
N LEU A 386 15.59 13.80 4.12
CA LEU A 386 16.88 14.21 3.57
C LEU A 386 17.97 13.16 3.82
N ALA A 387 18.05 12.60 5.03
CA ALA A 387 19.02 11.57 5.34
C ALA A 387 18.84 10.30 4.47
N GLN A 388 17.60 9.92 4.19
CA GLN A 388 17.34 8.80 3.27
C GLN A 388 17.76 9.16 1.84
N GLU A 389 17.34 10.31 1.32
CA GLU A 389 17.68 10.74 -0.04
C GLU A 389 19.20 10.89 -0.24
N LEU A 390 19.93 11.39 0.77
CA LEU A 390 21.40 11.45 0.75
C LEU A 390 22.04 10.05 0.76
N MET A 391 21.49 9.09 1.51
CA MET A 391 21.95 7.69 1.44
C MET A 391 21.67 7.10 0.06
N THR A 392 20.49 7.30 -0.50
CA THR A 392 20.13 6.83 -1.84
C THR A 392 21.08 7.41 -2.89
N ALA A 393 21.33 8.72 -2.88
CA ALA A 393 22.28 9.37 -3.78
C ALA A 393 23.71 8.82 -3.62
N PHE A 394 24.15 8.59 -2.38
CA PHE A 394 25.45 8.01 -2.10
C PHE A 394 25.59 6.59 -2.68
N TYR A 395 24.64 5.69 -2.42
CA TYR A 395 24.71 4.31 -2.88
C TYR A 395 24.50 4.20 -4.40
N GLN A 396 23.63 5.03 -4.97
CA GLN A 396 23.44 5.09 -6.42
C GLN A 396 24.74 5.47 -7.13
N LYS A 397 25.43 6.54 -6.70
CA LYS A 397 26.69 7.00 -7.30
C LYS A 397 27.83 6.03 -7.03
N ASN A 398 28.10 5.74 -5.75
CA ASN A 398 29.35 5.10 -5.32
C ASN A 398 29.30 3.58 -5.34
N HIS A 399 28.15 2.95 -5.54
CA HIS A 399 28.06 1.50 -5.68
C HIS A 399 27.43 1.10 -7.01
N ILE A 400 26.21 1.56 -7.30
CA ILE A 400 25.46 1.04 -8.45
C ILE A 400 26.00 1.57 -9.78
N ALA A 401 26.10 2.90 -9.96
CA ALA A 401 26.63 3.48 -11.19
C ALA A 401 28.08 3.04 -11.42
N ALA A 402 28.94 3.15 -10.40
CA ALA A 402 30.32 2.69 -10.49
C ALA A 402 30.46 1.20 -10.85
N PHE A 403 29.59 0.32 -10.32
CA PHE A 403 29.55 -1.09 -10.71
C PHE A 403 29.16 -1.27 -12.18
N VAL A 404 28.13 -0.55 -12.64
CA VAL A 404 27.67 -0.62 -14.04
C VAL A 404 28.76 -0.13 -14.99
N ASP A 405 29.44 0.98 -14.66
CA ASP A 405 30.55 1.51 -15.45
C ASP A 405 31.69 0.48 -15.56
N MET A 406 32.11 -0.11 -14.44
CA MET A 406 33.11 -1.18 -14.44
C MET A 406 32.66 -2.42 -15.23
N PHE A 407 31.36 -2.77 -15.17
CA PHE A 407 30.82 -3.88 -15.95
C PHE A 407 30.88 -3.60 -17.46
N ILE A 408 30.60 -2.37 -17.89
CA ILE A 408 30.74 -1.97 -19.30
C ILE A 408 32.19 -2.15 -19.78
N GLU A 409 33.18 -1.88 -18.93
CA GLU A 409 34.60 -2.04 -19.25
C GLU A 409 35.05 -3.51 -19.32
N VAL A 410 34.65 -4.34 -18.35
CA VAL A 410 35.19 -5.70 -18.19
C VAL A 410 34.29 -6.82 -18.72
N GLY A 411 33.01 -6.53 -18.99
CA GLY A 411 32.03 -7.49 -19.53
C GLY A 411 31.70 -8.67 -18.62
N ASN A 412 32.11 -8.65 -17.35
CA ASN A 412 31.91 -9.72 -16.39
C ASN A 412 31.53 -9.14 -15.02
N TRP A 413 30.36 -9.50 -14.51
CA TRP A 413 29.83 -8.92 -13.27
C TRP A 413 30.70 -9.24 -12.04
N GLN A 414 31.36 -10.41 -11.99
CA GLN A 414 32.24 -10.80 -10.88
C GLN A 414 33.52 -9.95 -10.87
N LEU A 415 34.11 -9.69 -12.04
CA LEU A 415 35.27 -8.81 -12.16
C LEU A 415 34.92 -7.36 -11.80
N ALA A 416 33.76 -6.87 -12.25
CA ALA A 416 33.29 -5.52 -11.94
C ALA A 416 33.07 -5.32 -10.43
N VAL A 417 32.38 -6.26 -9.77
CA VAL A 417 32.17 -6.17 -8.31
C VAL A 417 33.46 -6.37 -7.51
N SER A 418 34.39 -7.20 -8.00
CA SER A 418 35.74 -7.32 -7.47
C SER A 418 36.48 -5.98 -7.47
N GLN A 419 36.50 -5.31 -8.61
CA GLN A 419 37.18 -4.03 -8.77
C GLN A 419 36.58 -2.97 -7.86
N LEU A 420 35.24 -2.89 -7.81
CA LEU A 420 34.52 -2.00 -6.90
C LEU A 420 34.95 -2.20 -5.43
N ALA A 421 35.00 -3.46 -4.99
CA ALA A 421 35.41 -3.81 -3.63
C ALA A 421 36.89 -3.48 -3.35
N LEU A 422 37.80 -3.71 -4.31
CA LEU A 422 39.23 -3.38 -4.19
C LEU A 422 39.46 -1.86 -4.11
N GLU A 423 38.80 -1.07 -4.95
CA GLU A 423 38.86 0.39 -4.88
C GLU A 423 38.33 0.93 -3.54
N GLY A 424 37.25 0.32 -3.04
CA GLY A 424 36.75 0.61 -1.70
C GLY A 424 37.83 0.35 -0.64
N ALA A 425 38.41 -0.86 -0.65
CA ALA A 425 39.45 -1.23 0.30
C ALA A 425 40.67 -0.29 0.23
N ALA A 426 41.10 0.12 -0.97
CA ALA A 426 42.21 1.05 -1.17
C ALA A 426 41.96 2.45 -0.57
N THR A 427 40.69 2.85 -0.45
CA THR A 427 40.27 4.13 0.14
C THR A 427 39.78 3.98 1.58
N GLY A 428 39.85 2.79 2.18
CA GLY A 428 39.36 2.51 3.53
C GLY A 428 37.83 2.47 3.64
N THR A 429 37.12 2.29 2.51
CA THR A 429 35.66 2.26 2.44
C THR A 429 35.14 0.85 2.12
N ASN A 430 34.00 0.49 2.71
CA ASN A 430 33.36 -0.80 2.45
C ASN A 430 32.47 -0.68 1.18
N ARG A 431 33.04 -0.96 0.00
CA ARG A 431 32.33 -0.96 -1.29
C ARG A 431 31.90 -2.36 -1.77
N PHE A 432 31.56 -3.25 -0.84
CA PHE A 432 31.00 -4.57 -1.16
C PHE A 432 29.49 -4.50 -1.50
N PRO A 433 28.92 -5.52 -2.16
CA PRO A 433 27.48 -5.67 -2.34
C PRO A 433 26.68 -5.65 -1.04
N ILE A 434 27.28 -6.01 0.09
CA ILE A 434 26.69 -5.86 1.43
C ILE A 434 27.63 -5.01 2.27
N THR A 435 27.10 -3.99 2.94
CA THR A 435 27.90 -3.07 3.76
C THR A 435 27.52 -3.20 5.23
N TRP A 436 28.50 -3.03 6.11
CA TRP A 436 28.30 -3.01 7.56
C TRP A 436 29.18 -1.93 8.21
N SER A 437 28.70 -1.39 9.33
CA SER A 437 29.42 -0.42 10.15
C SER A 437 28.99 -0.53 11.61
N ILE A 438 29.75 0.04 12.55
CA ILE A 438 29.30 0.13 13.94
C ILE A 438 28.17 1.16 14.02
N TRP A 439 27.06 0.80 14.67
CA TRP A 439 25.87 1.65 14.80
C TRP A 439 26.20 3.06 15.32
N LYS A 440 27.00 3.14 16.38
CA LYS A 440 27.44 4.42 16.97
C LYS A 440 28.33 5.24 16.04
N GLU A 441 29.06 4.62 15.12
CA GLU A 441 29.84 5.32 14.11
C GLU A 441 28.93 5.84 13.00
N LYS A 442 27.98 5.01 12.53
CA LYS A 442 26.99 5.43 11.55
C LYS A 442 26.19 6.65 12.04
N VAL A 443 25.75 6.64 13.29
CA VAL A 443 25.08 7.79 13.93
C VAL A 443 25.98 9.02 13.93
N ARG A 444 27.27 8.88 14.32
CA ARG A 444 28.23 10.00 14.30
C ARG A 444 28.44 10.57 12.89
N ASN A 445 28.50 9.71 11.88
CA ASN A 445 28.76 10.10 10.50
C ASN A 445 27.63 10.95 9.89
N ILE A 446 26.40 10.86 10.41
CA ILE A 446 25.26 11.63 9.91
C ILE A 446 24.93 12.86 10.78
N VAL A 447 25.72 13.17 11.82
CA VAL A 447 25.48 14.37 12.65
C VAL A 447 25.46 15.64 11.81
N GLY A 448 26.34 15.74 10.80
CA GLY A 448 26.35 16.87 9.88
C GLY A 448 25.05 17.05 9.08
N TRP A 449 24.26 15.99 8.89
CA TRP A 449 22.98 16.05 8.17
C TRP A 449 21.84 16.60 9.05
N THR A 450 22.09 16.76 10.35
CA THR A 450 21.13 17.32 11.31
C THR A 450 21.32 18.81 11.55
N ILE A 451 22.26 19.44 10.82
CA ILE A 451 22.50 20.87 10.90
C ILE A 451 21.23 21.63 10.49
N SER A 452 20.83 22.60 11.32
CA SER A 452 19.69 23.48 11.07
C SER A 452 19.87 24.77 11.85
N ALA A 453 18.97 25.75 11.65
CA ALA A 453 18.95 26.97 12.46
C ALA A 453 18.83 26.68 13.98
N LYS A 454 18.11 25.61 14.36
CA LYS A 454 17.98 25.18 15.77
C LYS A 454 19.18 24.39 16.27
N LEU A 455 19.91 23.72 15.38
CA LEU A 455 21.05 22.84 15.67
C LEU A 455 22.22 23.19 14.75
N PRO A 456 22.89 24.35 14.91
CA PRO A 456 23.89 24.84 13.96
C PRO A 456 25.12 23.93 13.83
N SER A 457 25.43 23.15 14.87
CA SER A 457 26.52 22.15 14.87
C SER A 457 26.03 20.71 14.66
N GLY A 458 24.74 20.53 14.35
CA GLY A 458 24.08 19.23 14.37
C GLY A 458 23.88 18.69 15.79
N SER A 459 23.31 17.50 15.90
CA SER A 459 23.04 16.81 17.17
C SER A 459 23.13 15.30 17.02
N ILE A 460 23.87 14.67 17.92
CA ILE A 460 23.93 13.20 18.01
C ILE A 460 22.55 12.61 18.30
N LYS A 461 21.72 13.28 19.12
CA LYS A 461 20.36 12.81 19.43
C LYS A 461 19.44 12.89 18.23
N ALA A 462 19.57 13.94 17.40
CA ALA A 462 18.81 14.05 16.16
C ALA A 462 19.24 12.95 15.17
N ALA A 463 20.54 12.66 15.07
CA ALA A 463 21.06 11.58 14.25
C ALA A 463 20.56 10.20 14.74
N GLU A 464 20.50 9.98 16.04
CA GLU A 464 19.91 8.76 16.62
C GLU A 464 18.43 8.63 16.26
N ALA A 465 17.66 9.72 16.33
CA ALA A 465 16.24 9.72 15.96
C ALA A 465 16.02 9.44 14.47
N ILE A 466 16.87 9.98 13.58
CA ILE A 466 16.84 9.67 12.14
C ILE A 466 17.13 8.19 11.90
N MET A 467 18.19 7.66 12.52
CA MET A 467 18.54 6.25 12.38
C MET A 467 17.40 5.36 12.89
N ASP A 468 16.82 5.65 14.05
CA ASP A 468 15.67 4.92 14.60
C ASP A 468 14.44 4.94 13.66
N PHE A 469 14.18 6.09 13.02
CA PHE A 469 13.08 6.24 12.08
C PHE A 469 13.19 5.28 10.88
N TRP A 470 14.38 5.13 10.30
CA TRP A 470 14.63 4.27 9.12
C TRP A 470 15.12 2.86 9.45
N CYS A 471 15.33 2.56 10.72
CA CYS A 471 15.89 1.30 11.18
C CYS A 471 14.85 0.18 11.30
N LEU A 472 15.17 -0.97 10.73
CA LEU A 472 14.61 -2.27 11.09
C LEU A 472 15.53 -2.96 12.09
N ASP A 473 15.13 -3.00 13.37
CA ASP A 473 15.83 -3.80 14.38
C ASP A 473 15.52 -5.28 14.17
N ILE A 474 16.51 -6.04 13.69
CA ILE A 474 16.35 -7.42 13.25
C ILE A 474 15.93 -8.33 14.41
N SER A 475 16.52 -8.15 15.59
CA SER A 475 16.17 -8.94 16.77
C SER A 475 14.77 -8.63 17.28
N LYS A 476 14.34 -7.35 17.25
CA LYS A 476 12.98 -6.96 17.59
C LYS A 476 11.97 -7.52 16.58
N HIS A 477 12.31 -7.47 15.29
CA HIS A 477 11.45 -7.95 14.22
C HIS A 477 11.23 -9.48 14.29
N ASN A 478 12.30 -10.27 14.49
CA ASN A 478 12.21 -11.72 14.72
C ASN A 478 11.24 -12.06 15.87
N LYS A 479 11.34 -11.37 17.01
CA LYS A 479 10.44 -11.58 18.16
C LYS A 479 8.97 -11.28 17.82
N LEU A 480 8.71 -10.28 16.99
CA LEU A 480 7.36 -9.91 16.59
C LEU A 480 6.76 -10.90 15.57
N LEU A 481 7.57 -11.37 14.60
CA LEU A 481 7.17 -12.43 13.66
C LEU A 481 6.75 -13.70 14.39
N ASN A 482 7.49 -14.11 15.42
CA ASN A 482 7.19 -15.30 16.21
C ASN A 482 5.95 -15.18 17.09
N ARG A 483 5.40 -13.97 17.27
CA ARG A 483 4.12 -13.72 17.95
C ARG A 483 2.93 -13.65 16.99
N SER A 484 3.14 -13.97 15.71
CA SER A 484 2.13 -13.90 14.64
C SER A 484 1.48 -12.53 14.44
N LEU A 485 2.20 -11.45 14.75
CA LEU A 485 1.74 -10.06 14.57
C LEU A 485 1.99 -9.54 13.14
N TYR A 486 1.78 -10.39 12.12
CA TYR A 486 2.22 -10.15 10.73
C TYR A 486 1.65 -8.86 10.10
N LEU A 487 0.40 -8.52 10.41
CA LEU A 487 -0.33 -7.44 9.73
C LEU A 487 0.25 -6.03 9.99
N ASN A 488 1.16 -5.89 10.97
CA ASN A 488 1.69 -4.59 11.40
C ASN A 488 3.23 -4.54 11.43
N LEU A 489 3.94 -5.34 10.62
CA LEU A 489 5.40 -5.34 10.60
C LEU A 489 5.99 -4.62 9.38
N PRO A 490 6.97 -3.71 9.59
CA PRO A 490 7.70 -3.08 8.50
C PRO A 490 8.35 -4.08 7.55
N GLN A 491 8.19 -3.84 6.25
CA GLN A 491 8.91 -4.55 5.20
C GLN A 491 10.35 -4.00 5.08
N LEU A 492 11.25 -4.82 4.53
CA LEU A 492 12.65 -4.42 4.29
C LEU A 492 12.76 -3.12 3.47
N THR A 493 11.89 -2.97 2.48
CA THR A 493 11.83 -1.82 1.58
C THR A 493 11.34 -0.54 2.24
N GLU A 494 10.78 -0.60 3.44
CA GLU A 494 10.25 0.58 4.15
C GLU A 494 11.21 1.05 5.24
N LYS A 495 12.12 0.16 5.66
CA LYS A 495 13.17 0.41 6.66
C LYS A 495 14.49 -0.21 6.18
N PRO A 496 15.18 0.43 5.22
CA PRO A 496 16.34 -0.13 4.52
C PRO A 496 17.63 -0.16 5.34
N ILE A 497 17.59 0.23 6.62
CA ILE A 497 18.73 0.19 7.53
C ILE A 497 18.52 -0.95 8.53
N PHE A 498 19.36 -1.98 8.50
CA PHE A 498 19.21 -3.15 9.36
C PHE A 498 20.11 -3.04 10.58
N LYS A 499 19.53 -3.06 11.78
CA LYS A 499 20.29 -3.12 13.03
C LYS A 499 20.41 -4.55 13.52
N MET A 500 21.65 -5.03 13.61
CA MET A 500 22.01 -6.36 14.12
C MET A 500 22.97 -6.19 15.30
N GLY A 501 22.40 -6.14 16.52
CA GLY A 501 23.17 -5.83 17.72
C GLY A 501 23.82 -4.45 17.65
N ARG A 502 25.16 -4.38 17.67
CA ARG A 502 25.92 -3.14 17.55
C ARG A 502 26.21 -2.71 16.10
N TYR A 503 25.80 -3.50 15.11
CA TYR A 503 26.10 -3.26 13.70
C TYR A 503 24.90 -2.66 12.96
N CYS A 504 25.21 -1.76 12.03
CA CYS A 504 24.33 -1.27 10.99
C CYS A 504 24.71 -1.98 9.69
N VAL A 505 23.80 -2.80 9.16
CA VAL A 505 23.95 -3.51 7.88
C VAL A 505 23.06 -2.85 6.84
N GLN A 506 23.57 -2.62 5.63
CA GLN A 506 22.83 -2.02 4.53
C GLN A 506 23.15 -2.74 3.22
N LEU A 507 22.13 -2.87 2.38
CA LEU A 507 22.24 -3.38 1.02
C LEU A 507 22.25 -2.19 0.05
N PRO A 508 23.37 -1.87 -0.62
CA PRO A 508 23.49 -0.78 -1.60
C PRO A 508 22.37 -0.77 -2.64
N TRP A 509 22.06 -1.92 -3.24
CA TRP A 509 21.01 -2.03 -4.26
C TRP A 509 19.60 -1.73 -3.72
N LEU A 510 19.33 -2.09 -2.46
CA LEU A 510 18.06 -1.81 -1.81
C LEU A 510 17.98 -0.32 -1.46
N MET A 511 19.07 0.25 -0.92
CA MET A 511 19.12 1.65 -0.53
C MET A 511 19.05 2.60 -1.74
N SER A 512 19.64 2.22 -2.87
CA SER A 512 19.62 3.01 -4.10
C SER A 512 18.26 3.02 -4.81
N SER A 513 17.35 2.10 -4.47
CA SER A 513 16.01 1.97 -5.06
C SER A 513 14.88 2.48 -4.16
N GLN A 514 15.22 3.19 -3.08
CA GLN A 514 14.23 3.68 -2.13
C GLN A 514 13.46 4.89 -2.66
N TYR A 515 12.18 4.99 -2.28
CA TYR A 515 11.34 6.17 -2.48
C TYR A 515 10.95 6.75 -1.11
N GLY A 516 11.55 7.88 -0.73
CA GLY A 516 11.40 8.53 0.58
C GLY A 516 9.96 8.66 1.07
N ALA A 517 9.10 9.25 0.24
CA ALA A 517 7.70 9.49 0.58
C ALA A 517 6.91 8.20 0.86
N ILE A 518 7.04 7.17 0.01
CA ILE A 518 6.30 5.91 0.17
C ILE A 518 6.71 5.21 1.45
N SER A 519 8.02 5.06 1.68
CA SER A 519 8.55 4.43 2.89
C SER A 519 8.14 5.20 4.15
N ALA A 520 8.16 6.53 4.13
CA ALA A 520 7.73 7.36 5.25
C ALA A 520 6.23 7.22 5.55
N VAL A 521 5.37 7.30 4.52
CA VAL A 521 3.92 7.12 4.65
C VAL A 521 3.61 5.76 5.27
N ASN A 522 4.21 4.69 4.76
CA ASN A 522 3.93 3.36 5.29
C ASN A 522 4.46 3.17 6.71
N ASN A 523 5.64 3.71 7.03
CA ASN A 523 6.17 3.73 8.39
C ASN A 523 5.18 4.38 9.38
N LEU A 524 4.54 5.47 8.97
CA LEU A 524 3.68 6.29 9.82
C LEU A 524 2.19 5.90 9.83
N ARG A 525 1.65 5.41 8.70
CA ARG A 525 0.23 5.05 8.52
C ARG A 525 -0.05 3.56 8.57
N ARG A 526 0.91 2.70 8.21
CA ARG A 526 0.73 1.24 8.31
C ARG A 526 1.16 0.73 9.68
N PHE A 527 2.38 1.04 10.12
CA PHE A 527 2.97 0.42 11.31
C PHE A 527 2.86 1.26 12.58
N ALA A 528 3.01 2.57 12.46
CA ALA A 528 2.85 3.50 13.58
C ALA A 528 1.42 4.07 13.67
N ASN A 529 0.42 3.27 13.30
CA ASN A 529 -1.00 3.67 13.30
C ASN A 529 -1.65 3.73 14.70
N GLN A 530 -0.88 3.43 15.76
CA GLN A 530 -1.32 3.54 17.15
C GLN A 530 -0.78 4.78 17.86
N ARG A 531 -0.08 5.68 17.13
CA ARG A 531 0.42 6.94 17.69
C ARG A 531 -0.75 7.82 18.13
N CYS A 532 -0.59 8.51 19.26
CA CYS A 532 -1.59 9.44 19.78
C CYS A 532 -1.90 10.58 18.81
N SER A 533 -0.95 10.96 17.94
CA SER A 533 -1.09 12.03 16.96
C SER A 533 -1.95 11.67 15.75
N LEU A 534 -2.35 10.40 15.56
CA LEU A 534 -3.06 9.97 14.35
C LEU A 534 -4.38 10.73 14.16
N LYS A 535 -5.12 10.97 15.25
CA LYS A 535 -6.38 11.73 15.20
C LYS A 535 -6.12 13.16 14.73
N ASP A 536 -5.13 13.84 15.33
CA ASP A 536 -4.78 15.20 14.97
C ASP A 536 -4.26 15.29 13.53
N GLU A 537 -3.55 14.26 13.04
CA GLU A 537 -3.12 14.15 11.64
C GLU A 537 -4.32 14.10 10.70
N THR A 538 -5.31 13.26 10.99
CA THR A 538 -6.55 13.18 10.18
C THR A 538 -7.31 14.50 10.20
N THR A 539 -7.47 15.13 11.37
CA THR A 539 -8.10 16.46 11.49
C THR A 539 -7.33 17.54 10.71
N ARG A 540 -6.00 17.44 10.59
CA ARG A 540 -5.22 18.37 9.75
C ARG A 540 -5.48 18.18 8.26
N ILE A 541 -5.65 16.93 7.78
CA ILE A 541 -6.02 16.65 6.38
C ILE A 541 -7.36 17.33 6.06
N GLU A 542 -8.38 17.11 6.89
CA GLU A 542 -9.70 17.73 6.76
C GLU A 542 -9.58 19.26 6.74
N ASN A 543 -8.80 19.83 7.66
CA ASN A 543 -8.59 21.26 7.73
C ASN A 543 -7.94 21.83 6.47
N GLN A 544 -6.85 21.21 5.99
CA GLN A 544 -6.12 21.66 4.81
C GLN A 544 -6.98 21.59 3.55
N LEU A 545 -7.71 20.49 3.35
CA LEU A 545 -8.63 20.35 2.24
C LEU A 545 -9.74 21.40 2.31
N GLY A 546 -10.36 21.59 3.48
CA GLY A 546 -11.37 22.63 3.67
C GLY A 546 -10.83 24.05 3.44
N ASP A 547 -9.57 24.34 3.80
CA ASP A 547 -8.96 25.63 3.53
C ASP A 547 -8.60 25.83 2.05
N ALA A 548 -8.34 24.74 1.31
CA ALA A 548 -8.22 24.78 -0.15
C ALA A 548 -9.55 25.15 -0.82
N PHE A 549 -10.66 24.57 -0.35
CA PHE A 549 -12.00 24.96 -0.79
C PHE A 549 -12.31 26.45 -0.48
N ARG A 550 -12.02 26.92 0.74
CA ARG A 550 -12.24 28.33 1.13
C ARG A 550 -11.46 29.31 0.26
N ARG A 551 -10.20 28.99 -0.09
CA ARG A 551 -9.37 29.81 -1.00
C ARG A 551 -9.99 29.97 -2.39
N ARG A 552 -10.89 29.06 -2.78
CA ARG A 552 -11.66 29.10 -4.02
C ARG A 552 -13.07 29.68 -3.87
N GLY A 553 -13.36 30.31 -2.74
CA GLY A 553 -14.63 31.01 -2.50
C GLY A 553 -15.75 30.14 -1.94
N PHE A 554 -15.51 28.86 -1.65
CA PHE A 554 -16.52 28.04 -0.97
C PHE A 554 -16.72 28.47 0.47
N VAL A 555 -17.97 28.43 0.92
CA VAL A 555 -18.31 28.42 2.35
C VAL A 555 -18.11 27.00 2.88
N VAL A 556 -17.30 26.84 3.93
CA VAL A 556 -16.88 25.52 4.42
C VAL A 556 -17.15 25.35 5.91
N LEU A 557 -17.91 24.31 6.25
CA LEU A 557 -18.09 23.78 7.60
C LEU A 557 -17.23 22.53 7.76
N LYS A 558 -16.47 22.45 8.86
CA LYS A 558 -15.57 21.33 9.18
C LYS A 558 -16.07 20.61 10.42
N SER A 559 -15.86 19.29 10.52
CA SER A 559 -16.22 18.49 11.71
C SER A 559 -17.64 18.77 12.22
N PHE A 560 -18.61 18.79 11.31
CA PHE A 560 -19.97 19.21 11.59
C PHE A 560 -20.78 18.06 12.20
N GLU A 561 -21.35 18.26 13.39
CA GLU A 561 -22.26 17.31 14.03
C GLU A 561 -23.66 17.92 14.18
N TYR A 562 -24.69 17.12 13.90
CA TYR A 562 -26.07 17.46 14.26
C TYR A 562 -26.39 16.89 15.66
N PRO A 563 -26.89 17.71 16.60
CA PRO A 563 -27.36 17.21 17.88
C PRO A 563 -28.59 16.31 17.65
N SER A 564 -28.48 15.03 18.02
CA SER A 564 -29.62 14.11 18.00
C SER A 564 -30.00 13.73 19.44
N PRO A 565 -31.28 13.89 19.86
CA PRO A 565 -31.76 13.48 21.18
C PRO A 565 -31.59 11.98 21.47
N GLN A 566 -31.38 11.16 20.44
CA GLN A 566 -31.22 9.70 20.52
C GLN A 566 -29.79 9.22 20.19
N GLY A 567 -28.82 10.16 20.04
CA GLY A 567 -27.49 9.89 19.50
C GLY A 567 -27.46 9.99 17.97
N ALA A 568 -26.34 10.42 17.40
CA ALA A 568 -26.23 10.74 15.97
C ALA A 568 -26.44 9.49 15.09
N GLU A 569 -27.46 9.47 14.22
CA GLU A 569 -27.69 8.36 13.29
C GLU A 569 -26.59 8.28 12.21
N ALA A 570 -26.00 9.42 11.80
CA ALA A 570 -24.96 9.52 10.76
C ALA A 570 -23.52 9.79 11.26
N GLY A 571 -23.36 10.40 12.45
CA GLY A 571 -22.04 10.80 13.02
C GLY A 571 -21.55 12.18 12.55
N GLU A 572 -20.33 12.54 12.95
CA GLU A 572 -19.58 13.75 12.49
C GLU A 572 -19.43 13.76 10.98
N ILE A 573 -19.64 14.91 10.32
CA ILE A 573 -19.42 15.13 8.89
C ILE A 573 -18.11 15.91 8.71
N ASP A 574 -17.15 15.31 8.02
CA ASP A 574 -15.77 15.81 7.96
C ASP A 574 -15.72 17.18 7.29
N LEU A 575 -16.32 17.32 6.09
CA LEU A 575 -16.47 18.62 5.41
C LEU A 575 -17.85 18.78 4.74
N ILE A 576 -18.41 19.97 4.88
CA ILE A 576 -19.51 20.48 4.05
C ILE A 576 -19.02 21.75 3.36
N CYS A 577 -18.92 21.71 2.03
CA CYS A 577 -18.46 22.85 1.22
C CYS A 577 -19.60 23.33 0.32
N SER A 578 -19.81 24.64 0.20
CA SER A 578 -20.89 25.18 -0.63
C SER A 578 -20.48 26.39 -1.44
N LEU A 579 -20.94 26.43 -2.69
CA LEU A 579 -20.73 27.52 -3.66
C LEU A 579 -21.80 27.40 -4.76
N ASP A 580 -22.34 28.53 -5.24
CA ASP A 580 -23.32 28.58 -6.34
C ASP A 580 -24.51 27.61 -6.19
N ASN A 581 -25.09 27.55 -4.99
CA ASN A 581 -26.18 26.62 -4.63
C ASN A 581 -25.85 25.11 -4.84
N THR A 582 -24.56 24.78 -4.89
CA THR A 582 -24.04 23.40 -4.88
C THR A 582 -23.39 23.12 -3.54
N VAL A 583 -23.69 21.97 -2.95
CA VAL A 583 -23.20 21.53 -1.63
C VAL A 583 -22.45 20.21 -1.79
N PHE A 584 -21.20 20.17 -1.37
CA PHE A 584 -20.41 18.95 -1.25
C PHE A 584 -20.47 18.42 0.17
N VAL A 585 -20.71 17.13 0.32
CA VAL A 585 -20.60 16.38 1.58
C VAL A 585 -19.44 15.39 1.41
N ILE A 586 -18.33 15.63 2.12
CA ILE A 586 -17.08 14.90 1.86
C ILE A 586 -16.71 14.06 3.08
N GLU A 587 -16.47 12.77 2.85
CA GLU A 587 -15.82 11.86 3.79
C GLU A 587 -14.33 11.75 3.46
N VAL A 588 -13.46 12.09 4.41
CA VAL A 588 -12.01 12.01 4.25
C VAL A 588 -11.51 10.64 4.73
N LYS A 589 -10.67 9.98 3.92
CA LYS A 589 -9.98 8.74 4.26
C LYS A 589 -8.47 8.92 4.15
N SER A 590 -7.78 8.49 5.19
CA SER A 590 -6.32 8.45 5.23
C SER A 590 -5.84 7.02 5.40
N THR A 591 -4.91 6.60 4.53
CA THR A 591 -4.41 5.22 4.49
C THR A 591 -2.93 5.18 4.09
N PHE A 592 -2.37 3.97 3.97
CA PHE A 592 -0.98 3.73 3.56
C PHE A 592 -0.91 3.29 2.09
N ASN A 593 0.28 3.33 1.50
CA ASN A 593 0.53 2.88 0.13
C ASN A 593 0.67 1.36 0.08
N ARG A 594 -0.15 0.72 -0.76
CA ARG A 594 -0.27 -0.74 -0.80
C ARG A 594 0.81 -1.36 -1.67
N THR A 595 1.20 -2.58 -1.31
CA THR A 595 2.29 -3.32 -1.98
C THR A 595 1.83 -4.63 -2.58
N THR A 596 0.56 -5.02 -2.36
CA THR A 596 -0.01 -6.28 -2.81
C THR A 596 -1.44 -6.11 -3.32
N LYS A 597 -1.82 -6.91 -4.32
CA LYS A 597 -3.21 -6.97 -4.83
C LYS A 597 -4.22 -7.29 -3.72
N THR A 598 -3.85 -8.14 -2.78
CA THR A 598 -4.68 -8.47 -1.61
C THR A 598 -5.05 -7.22 -0.80
N GLU A 599 -4.06 -6.39 -0.45
CA GLU A 599 -4.30 -5.14 0.29
C GLU A 599 -5.23 -4.18 -0.48
N ILE A 600 -5.13 -4.18 -1.82
CA ILE A 600 -5.93 -3.34 -2.72
C ILE A 600 -7.39 -3.79 -2.71
N TYR A 601 -7.65 -5.09 -2.91
CA TYR A 601 -9.02 -5.61 -2.83
C TYR A 601 -9.63 -5.43 -1.44
N TYR A 602 -8.86 -5.63 -0.37
CA TYR A 602 -9.35 -5.35 0.99
C TYR A 602 -9.70 -3.88 1.21
N HIS A 603 -8.95 -2.95 0.61
CA HIS A 603 -9.28 -1.53 0.70
C HIS A 603 -10.57 -1.19 -0.02
N ARG A 604 -10.76 -1.69 -1.25
CA ARG A 604 -12.02 -1.58 -1.99
C ARG A 604 -13.18 -2.10 -1.15
N ASP A 605 -13.10 -3.36 -0.74
CA ASP A 605 -14.24 -4.10 -0.22
C ASP A 605 -14.56 -3.81 1.25
N ARG A 606 -13.61 -3.22 2.01
CA ARG A 606 -13.86 -2.84 3.40
C ARG A 606 -13.83 -1.34 3.63
N THR A 607 -12.81 -0.65 3.14
CA THR A 607 -12.59 0.76 3.48
C THR A 607 -13.50 1.66 2.63
N LEU A 608 -13.44 1.52 1.30
CA LEU A 608 -14.16 2.39 0.38
C LEU A 608 -15.67 2.09 0.38
N ARG A 609 -16.09 0.82 0.46
CA ARG A 609 -17.51 0.46 0.66
C ARG A 609 -18.08 1.08 1.93
N LYS A 610 -17.38 0.96 3.06
CA LYS A 610 -17.78 1.61 4.31
C LYS A 610 -17.85 3.14 4.16
N ALA A 611 -16.90 3.75 3.48
CA ALA A 611 -16.89 5.18 3.22
C ALA A 611 -18.12 5.61 2.40
N GLY A 612 -18.48 4.87 1.34
CA GLY A 612 -19.69 5.13 0.56
C GLY A 612 -20.96 5.09 1.39
N ILE A 613 -21.10 4.10 2.28
CA ILE A 613 -22.21 4.02 3.23
C ILE A 613 -22.24 5.22 4.20
N GLN A 614 -21.07 5.69 4.65
CA GLN A 614 -20.96 6.88 5.49
C GLN A 614 -21.41 8.13 4.74
N VAL A 615 -20.92 8.35 3.52
CA VAL A 615 -21.34 9.48 2.66
C VAL A 615 -22.85 9.42 2.43
N ARG A 616 -23.43 8.26 2.09
CA ARG A 616 -24.88 8.10 1.91
C ARG A 616 -25.69 8.59 3.11
N LYS A 617 -25.28 8.20 4.33
CA LYS A 617 -25.95 8.59 5.58
C LYS A 617 -25.79 10.08 5.86
N LYS A 618 -24.60 10.63 5.62
CA LYS A 618 -24.28 12.05 5.87
C LYS A 618 -24.97 12.96 4.84
N GLU A 619 -24.97 12.59 3.57
CA GLU A 619 -25.62 13.32 2.47
C GLU A 619 -27.13 13.41 2.72
N LYS A 620 -27.79 12.28 3.01
CA LYS A 620 -29.21 12.26 3.34
C LYS A 620 -29.53 13.16 4.55
N LEU A 621 -28.72 13.09 5.61
CA LEU A 621 -28.90 13.96 6.78
C LEU A 621 -28.77 15.45 6.42
N VAL A 622 -27.79 15.83 5.59
CA VAL A 622 -27.64 17.21 5.13
C VAL A 622 -28.83 17.64 4.29
N ARG A 623 -29.32 16.77 3.39
CA ARG A 623 -30.50 17.02 2.57
C ARG A 623 -31.74 17.30 3.42
N ASP A 624 -32.02 16.43 4.38
CA ASP A 624 -33.17 16.57 5.28
C ASP A 624 -33.05 17.86 6.11
N LYS A 625 -31.84 18.16 6.62
CA LYS A 625 -31.61 19.34 7.45
C LYS A 625 -31.63 20.65 6.70
N LEU A 626 -31.26 20.68 5.42
CA LEU A 626 -31.38 21.88 4.58
C LEU A 626 -32.84 22.29 4.32
N GLN A 627 -33.79 21.34 4.41
CA GLN A 627 -35.22 21.63 4.30
C GLN A 627 -35.80 22.18 5.61
N GLU A 628 -35.26 21.74 6.76
CA GLU A 628 -35.80 22.06 8.09
C GLU A 628 -35.10 23.25 8.78
N ASP A 629 -33.79 23.40 8.59
CA ASP A 629 -32.94 24.31 9.36
C ASP A 629 -32.48 25.51 8.53
N LYS A 630 -33.21 26.64 8.65
CA LYS A 630 -32.84 27.91 8.02
C LYS A 630 -31.49 28.46 8.48
N SER A 631 -31.04 28.12 9.70
CA SER A 631 -29.74 28.54 10.21
C SER A 631 -28.61 27.85 9.43
N LEU A 632 -28.75 26.56 9.16
CA LEU A 632 -27.82 25.82 8.33
C LEU A 632 -27.74 26.40 6.91
N THR A 633 -28.89 26.64 6.28
CA THR A 633 -28.96 27.24 4.92
C THR A 633 -28.26 28.60 4.88
N SER A 634 -28.46 29.42 5.91
CA SER A 634 -27.80 30.72 6.05
C SER A 634 -26.29 30.58 6.26
N ARG A 635 -25.86 29.62 7.10
CA ARG A 635 -24.44 29.33 7.37
C ARG A 635 -23.69 28.82 6.14
N LEU A 636 -24.38 28.16 5.20
CA LEU A 636 -23.84 27.70 3.93
C LEU A 636 -24.01 28.72 2.80
N GLY A 637 -24.57 29.90 3.08
CA GLY A 637 -24.74 30.95 2.07
C GLY A 637 -25.62 30.54 0.88
N LEU A 638 -26.56 29.63 1.08
CA LEU A 638 -27.42 29.12 0.02
C LEU A 638 -28.57 30.10 -0.27
N THR A 639 -28.87 30.31 -1.55
CA THR A 639 -29.95 31.18 -2.03
C THR A 639 -31.29 30.44 -2.13
N THR A 640 -32.37 31.15 -2.46
CA THR A 640 -33.70 30.54 -2.67
C THR A 640 -33.66 29.52 -3.82
N GLY A 641 -33.87 28.25 -3.51
CA GLY A 641 -33.91 27.13 -4.47
C GLY A 641 -33.49 25.81 -3.80
N GLU A 642 -33.77 24.66 -4.42
CA GLU A 642 -33.27 23.37 -3.93
C GLU A 642 -31.78 23.22 -4.30
N PRO A 643 -30.86 23.04 -3.33
CA PRO A 643 -29.43 22.94 -3.62
C PRO A 643 -29.05 21.61 -4.27
N ARG A 644 -28.07 21.62 -5.18
CA ARG A 644 -27.46 20.40 -5.72
C ARG A 644 -26.49 19.83 -4.69
N ILE A 645 -26.84 18.70 -4.08
CA ILE A 645 -25.97 18.03 -3.08
C ILE A 645 -25.17 16.90 -3.75
N ILE A 646 -23.86 16.90 -3.55
CA ILE A 646 -22.91 15.94 -4.11
C ILE A 646 -22.11 15.33 -2.97
N GLY A 647 -22.17 14.01 -2.81
CA GLY A 647 -21.33 13.29 -1.86
C GLY A 647 -20.02 12.82 -2.51
N LEU A 648 -18.90 12.95 -1.79
CA LEU A 648 -17.58 12.47 -2.24
C LEU A 648 -16.86 11.68 -1.16
N ILE A 649 -16.09 10.67 -1.57
CA ILE A 649 -15.08 10.01 -0.75
C ILE A 649 -13.73 10.60 -1.16
N ALA A 650 -13.12 11.41 -0.30
CA ALA A 650 -11.79 11.97 -0.53
C ALA A 650 -10.73 11.08 0.13
N ASP A 651 -9.96 10.32 -0.64
CA ASP A 651 -8.95 9.40 -0.10
C ASP A 651 -7.52 9.89 -0.37
N THR A 652 -6.61 9.72 0.59
CA THR A 652 -5.17 9.89 0.36
C THR A 652 -4.59 8.95 -0.69
N SER A 653 -5.26 7.81 -0.97
CA SER A 653 -4.84 6.86 -1.99
C SER A 653 -5.34 7.24 -3.39
N ILE A 654 -4.51 6.99 -4.41
CA ILE A 654 -4.91 7.07 -5.82
C ILE A 654 -5.70 5.85 -6.30
N GLU A 655 -5.59 4.70 -5.63
CA GLU A 655 -6.25 3.47 -6.09
C GLU A 655 -7.78 3.63 -6.15
N PHE A 656 -8.41 3.07 -7.20
CA PHE A 656 -9.85 3.15 -7.46
C PHE A 656 -10.35 4.58 -7.67
N ASP A 657 -9.50 5.46 -8.20
CA ASP A 657 -9.89 6.83 -8.52
C ASP A 657 -11.06 6.86 -9.51
N HIS A 658 -12.02 7.75 -9.26
CA HIS A 658 -13.26 7.93 -10.03
C HIS A 658 -14.21 6.72 -10.04
N GLN A 659 -13.95 5.70 -9.24
CA GLN A 659 -14.92 4.62 -9.01
C GLN A 659 -15.99 5.01 -7.98
N PHE A 660 -17.14 4.35 -8.04
CA PHE A 660 -18.29 4.64 -7.19
C PHE A 660 -18.49 3.58 -6.11
N PHE A 661 -18.76 4.05 -4.89
CA PHE A 661 -19.07 3.21 -3.73
C PHE A 661 -20.39 3.70 -3.11
N SER A 662 -21.38 2.81 -3.08
CA SER A 662 -22.75 3.15 -2.65
C SER A 662 -23.36 4.35 -3.39
N GLY A 663 -22.98 4.56 -4.66
CA GLY A 663 -23.42 5.68 -5.49
C GLY A 663 -22.58 6.96 -5.38
N PHE A 664 -21.52 6.96 -4.58
CA PHE A 664 -20.65 8.13 -4.37
C PHE A 664 -19.26 7.93 -4.96
N MET A 665 -18.77 8.94 -5.67
CA MET A 665 -17.45 8.90 -6.32
C MET A 665 -16.32 8.98 -5.28
N LYS A 666 -15.32 8.13 -5.44
CA LYS A 666 -14.03 8.27 -4.76
C LYS A 666 -13.08 9.10 -5.60
N VAL A 667 -12.45 10.10 -5.00
CA VAL A 667 -11.48 11.00 -5.63
C VAL A 667 -10.28 11.13 -4.72
N SER A 668 -9.07 11.09 -5.27
CA SER A 668 -7.86 11.31 -4.49
C SER A 668 -7.80 12.74 -3.94
N ILE A 669 -7.32 12.90 -2.72
CA ILE A 669 -7.10 14.23 -2.11
C ILE A 669 -6.13 15.05 -2.96
N GLN A 670 -5.14 14.40 -3.57
CA GLN A 670 -4.18 15.06 -4.46
C GLN A 670 -4.87 15.66 -5.69
N GLU A 671 -5.80 14.95 -6.32
CA GLU A 671 -6.57 15.51 -7.44
C GLU A 671 -7.41 16.72 -7.00
N LEU A 672 -8.09 16.63 -5.86
CA LEU A 672 -8.87 17.75 -5.32
C LEU A 672 -7.98 18.98 -5.06
N LEU A 673 -6.80 18.78 -4.46
CA LEU A 673 -5.85 19.85 -4.21
C LEU A 673 -5.32 20.47 -5.51
N ILE A 674 -5.01 19.66 -6.52
CA ILE A 674 -4.55 20.14 -7.84
C ILE A 674 -5.65 20.92 -8.56
N ALA A 675 -6.88 20.42 -8.55
CA ALA A 675 -8.03 21.11 -9.15
C ALA A 675 -8.29 22.46 -8.43
N LEU A 676 -8.28 22.47 -7.10
CA LEU A 676 -8.45 23.69 -6.30
C LEU A 676 -7.24 24.63 -6.40
N ALA A 677 -6.05 24.16 -6.74
CA ALA A 677 -4.89 25.00 -6.99
C ALA A 677 -4.82 25.50 -8.45
N ASP A 678 -5.51 24.83 -9.38
CA ASP A 678 -5.47 25.08 -10.83
C ASP A 678 -4.05 25.06 -11.39
N ASN A 679 -3.32 24.01 -11.03
CA ASN A 679 -1.91 23.86 -11.37
C ASN A 679 -1.58 22.47 -11.94
N ALA A 680 -2.54 21.84 -12.63
CA ALA A 680 -2.36 20.53 -13.28
C ALA A 680 -1.21 20.51 -14.30
N TYR A 681 -0.76 21.66 -14.80
CA TYR A 681 0.42 21.78 -15.67
C TYR A 681 1.74 21.37 -15.02
N LEU A 682 1.76 21.21 -13.69
CA LEU A 682 2.91 20.69 -12.93
C LEU A 682 2.99 19.15 -12.94
N LEU A 683 1.94 18.43 -13.36
CA LEU A 683 1.96 16.96 -13.47
C LEU A 683 2.95 16.50 -14.55
N CYS A 684 3.83 15.55 -14.19
CA CYS A 684 4.89 15.07 -15.08
C CYS A 684 5.32 13.65 -14.72
N ASN A 685 5.55 12.79 -15.72
CA ASN A 685 6.23 11.50 -15.51
C ASN A 685 7.74 11.69 -15.72
N GLN A 686 8.44 11.93 -14.62
CA GLN A 686 9.88 12.18 -14.64
C GLN A 686 10.68 10.96 -15.10
N GLU A 687 10.25 9.75 -14.76
CA GLU A 687 10.90 8.51 -15.18
C GLU A 687 10.92 8.41 -16.71
N LYS A 688 9.78 8.67 -17.37
CA LYS A 688 9.69 8.70 -18.85
C LYS A 688 10.54 9.82 -19.45
N ALA A 689 10.54 11.01 -18.83
CA ALA A 689 11.31 12.16 -19.32
C ALA A 689 12.84 11.97 -19.24
N LEU A 690 13.32 11.13 -18.32
CA LEU A 690 14.73 10.79 -18.18
C LEU A 690 15.17 9.68 -19.14
N LEU A 691 14.31 8.68 -19.39
CA LEU A 691 14.58 7.55 -20.30
C LEU A 691 14.56 7.93 -21.79
N GLY A 692 13.85 8.99 -22.18
CA GLY A 692 13.72 9.43 -23.58
C GLY A 692 14.87 10.30 -24.12
N ARG A 693 16.05 10.32 -23.49
CA ARG A 693 17.14 11.22 -23.89
C ARG A 693 18.14 10.59 -24.86
N ASN A 694 18.55 11.39 -25.85
CA ASN A 694 19.89 11.38 -26.42
C ASN A 694 20.73 12.45 -25.70
N GLU A 695 22.04 12.23 -25.59
CA GLU A 695 23.01 12.99 -24.76
C GLU A 695 23.09 14.50 -25.05
N ASP A 696 22.51 14.99 -26.15
CA ASP A 696 22.65 16.39 -26.62
C ASP A 696 21.46 17.33 -26.29
N SER A 697 20.53 16.95 -25.41
CA SER A 697 19.34 17.78 -25.12
C SER A 697 19.47 18.70 -23.88
N VAL A 698 19.03 19.96 -24.04
CA VAL A 698 18.90 20.98 -22.98
C VAL A 698 18.18 20.41 -21.75
N ALA A 699 18.58 20.84 -20.55
CA ALA A 699 17.96 20.44 -19.28
C ALA A 699 16.42 20.51 -19.37
N PRO A 700 15.70 19.45 -18.98
CA PRO A 700 14.27 19.38 -19.17
C PRO A 700 13.56 20.43 -18.32
N SER A 701 12.71 21.23 -18.96
CA SER A 701 11.58 21.83 -18.26
C SER A 701 10.57 20.74 -17.98
N PHE A 702 10.59 20.18 -16.77
CA PHE A 702 9.63 19.15 -16.35
C PHE A 702 8.20 19.69 -16.23
N ALA A 703 8.05 21.00 -15.99
CA ALA A 703 6.77 21.69 -15.97
C ALA A 703 6.36 22.14 -17.38
N ARG A 704 5.06 22.02 -17.68
CA ARG A 704 4.48 22.50 -18.94
C ARG A 704 4.27 24.01 -18.88
N LYS A 705 4.00 24.61 -20.04
CA LYS A 705 3.47 25.99 -20.08
C LYS A 705 2.22 26.05 -19.19
N PRO A 706 2.12 27.06 -18.29
CA PRO A 706 0.95 27.22 -17.45
C PRO A 706 -0.34 27.21 -18.25
N PHE A 707 -1.30 26.40 -17.84
CA PHE A 707 -2.67 26.38 -18.36
C PHE A 707 -3.66 26.30 -17.20
N THR A 708 -4.90 26.71 -17.46
CA THR A 708 -6.00 26.64 -16.49
C THR A 708 -6.98 25.51 -16.85
N LEU A 709 -7.47 24.81 -15.84
CA LEU A 709 -8.60 23.88 -15.89
C LEU A 709 -9.94 24.62 -16.05
N TYR A 710 -9.96 25.94 -15.81
CA TYR A 710 -11.14 26.80 -15.74
C TYR A 710 -11.07 27.97 -16.75
N PRO A 711 -10.99 27.70 -18.07
CA PRO A 711 -10.84 28.76 -19.08
C PRO A 711 -12.02 29.75 -19.13
N LYS A 712 -13.18 29.34 -18.62
CA LYS A 712 -14.40 30.19 -18.50
C LYS A 712 -14.57 30.80 -17.10
N GLY A 713 -13.57 30.71 -16.24
CA GLY A 713 -13.63 31.11 -14.84
C GLY A 713 -14.03 29.97 -13.90
N PHE A 714 -13.70 30.14 -12.63
CA PHE A 714 -14.00 29.16 -11.58
C PHE A 714 -15.40 29.38 -11.01
N ASN A 715 -16.22 28.34 -10.97
CA ASN A 715 -17.52 28.29 -10.30
C ASN A 715 -17.80 26.82 -9.90
N ALA A 716 -18.84 26.58 -9.10
CA ALA A 716 -19.13 25.23 -8.61
C ALA A 716 -19.42 24.23 -9.75
N TYR A 717 -20.10 24.66 -10.81
CA TYR A 717 -20.41 23.81 -11.97
C TYR A 717 -19.15 23.36 -12.70
N GLU A 718 -18.22 24.27 -12.99
CA GLU A 718 -16.96 23.95 -13.65
C GLU A 718 -16.05 23.10 -12.75
N PHE A 719 -16.05 23.34 -11.43
CA PHE A 719 -15.34 22.47 -10.49
C PHE A 719 -15.87 21.04 -10.51
N VAL A 720 -17.19 20.85 -10.45
CA VAL A 720 -17.84 19.54 -10.59
C VAL A 720 -17.46 18.90 -11.92
N ARG A 721 -17.53 19.63 -13.03
CA ARG A 721 -17.17 19.11 -14.37
C ARG A 721 -15.71 18.64 -14.41
N VAL A 722 -14.78 19.41 -13.84
CA VAL A 722 -13.35 19.05 -13.80
C VAL A 722 -13.13 17.74 -13.07
N ILE A 723 -13.79 17.55 -11.93
CA ILE A 723 -13.68 16.32 -11.14
C ILE A 723 -14.41 15.16 -11.84
N GLU A 724 -15.70 15.29 -12.17
CA GLU A 724 -16.50 14.20 -12.77
C GLU A 724 -15.92 13.69 -14.11
N GLN A 725 -15.18 14.53 -14.84
CA GLN A 725 -14.56 14.17 -16.11
C GLN A 725 -13.04 13.90 -16.01
N SER A 726 -12.48 13.74 -14.80
CA SER A 726 -11.05 13.47 -14.60
C SER A 726 -10.12 14.48 -15.31
N GLN A 727 -10.52 15.75 -15.44
CA GLN A 727 -9.84 16.73 -16.31
C GLN A 727 -8.42 17.07 -15.83
N VAL A 728 -8.14 16.89 -14.54
CA VAL A 728 -6.78 17.03 -13.97
C VAL A 728 -5.79 16.11 -14.69
N TRP A 729 -6.23 14.91 -15.07
CA TRP A 729 -5.39 13.88 -15.68
C TRP A 729 -5.32 13.98 -17.20
N ASN A 730 -6.31 14.59 -17.86
CA ASN A 730 -6.42 14.63 -19.32
C ASN A 730 -5.17 15.18 -20.02
N ALA A 731 -4.58 16.24 -19.47
CA ALA A 731 -3.36 16.80 -20.02
C ALA A 731 -2.20 15.79 -20.00
N PHE A 732 -2.10 14.97 -18.94
CA PHE A 732 -1.07 13.96 -18.78
C PHE A 732 -1.32 12.73 -19.66
N GLU A 733 -2.54 12.20 -19.68
CA GLU A 733 -2.87 10.93 -20.33
C GLU A 733 -2.89 11.00 -21.88
N HIS A 734 -3.11 12.18 -22.47
CA HIS A 734 -3.16 12.37 -23.92
C HIS A 734 -1.81 12.78 -24.55
N GLN A 735 -0.68 12.41 -23.95
CA GLN A 735 0.63 12.62 -24.58
C GLN A 735 0.78 11.67 -25.79
N PRO A 736 1.18 12.15 -26.98
CA PRO A 736 1.66 11.27 -28.03
C PRO A 736 2.83 10.45 -27.48
N SER A 737 2.83 9.14 -27.77
CA SER A 737 3.84 8.16 -27.33
C SER A 737 5.25 8.65 -27.53
#